data_AF-A0A3Q9RS24-F1
#
_entry.id   AF-A0A3Q9RS24-F1
#
_cell.length_a   1.000
_cell.length_b   1.000
_cell.length_c   1.000
_cell.angle_alpha   90.00
_cell.angle_beta   90.00
_cell.angle_gamma   90.00
#
_symmetry.space_group_name_H-M   'P 1'
#
loop_
_entity.id
_entity.type
_entity.pdbx_description
1 polymer ?
#
loop_
_entity_poly.entity_id
_entity_poly.type
_entity_poly.pdbx_seq_one_letter_code
_entity_poly.pdbx_strand_id
1 'polypeptide(L)'
;MSKNKAIKVVTAAVIAGSAITAVAPAQSEAATNSVDKAITKASNQMTKAFNAYYKEAKYEGKLPSTTTIRKEATLARDYYEAAKKEIAKNGGSTSKKAAYTKKLDASKPALNRVENYVKAINVNVAAKKKEFEVAVKGGTQSKVLAAQEALDQKNAEFKKAVAKVFGPDARRLLLAKYAAPADKLSATVDAEMAVYKAYRDIERKDLIETDLAAAKKLMDKVEKQVKAIEKKNAKLAKNLMKAVKKNKAAYEAAKQLDAIVNKATNQMKKAFNAYYEEAKYEGKLPSTTTIRKEAKLARDYYEAAKAAIAKNGGSASYTKKLEANKVYLNRVENYVAAINVNVAAKKKAFEAAVKSGIQSKVLAAQEALDQKNAEFKAAVAKVFGPDARRLLLAKYAVPADKLSATVDAEMEVYKAYRQIEREDLIETDLAKAKELMDSVEKYVDAIKNKDTKLAQNIMKAVEKNKKAYDERIGNTLPDLPSPTVTIAGQNAVNGTVDLSGLADSDKISEVTVAGAPANAEFVITSVKAVNRNIELIKSGANVTVSTGDGDFVVTSSEILGQLDGGNDGVSLGTLRSILGGGDLVIKGYIKKSGYNNYNIETTIKLGAGVGSPVIQNEYFKIEKKGNNTAEVTVYTNKDVTLGTLANQGFDFPTILAATIFNDAGSADAITAALLAITNGNKIELTKLSGLVDQTITLNGYTVTFKDAKK
;
A
#
# COMPACT_ATOMS: atom_id res chain seq x y z
N MET A 1 -19.88 -66.02 -45.86
CA MET A 1 -19.36 -66.85 -46.97
C MET A 1 -17.93 -66.36 -47.27
N SER A 2 -16.84 -67.13 -47.27
CA SER A 2 -16.70 -68.58 -47.36
C SER A 2 -15.31 -69.02 -46.81
N LYS A 3 -15.32 -70.21 -46.17
CA LYS A 3 -14.27 -71.26 -46.14
C LYS A 3 -13.02 -71.08 -45.27
N ASN A 4 -13.18 -71.47 -44.00
CA ASN A 4 -12.43 -72.54 -43.31
C ASN A 4 -11.16 -73.08 -43.98
N LYS A 5 -10.01 -72.95 -43.31
CA LYS A 5 -9.09 -74.08 -43.09
C LYS A 5 -8.49 -74.00 -41.68
N ALA A 6 -9.02 -74.85 -40.81
CA ALA A 6 -8.41 -75.25 -39.56
C ALA A 6 -7.08 -75.97 -39.85
N ILE A 7 -5.98 -75.49 -39.25
CA ILE A 7 -4.73 -76.26 -39.19
C ILE A 7 -4.73 -76.97 -37.85
N LYS A 8 -5.04 -78.27 -37.89
CA LYS A 8 -4.94 -79.21 -36.78
C LYS A 8 -3.51 -79.24 -36.26
N VAL A 9 -3.35 -79.02 -34.96
CA VAL A 9 -2.19 -79.45 -34.18
C VAL A 9 -2.16 -80.97 -34.23
N VAL A 10 -1.18 -81.54 -34.93
CA VAL A 10 -0.85 -82.97 -34.87
C VAL A 10 0.41 -83.09 -34.04
N THR A 11 0.23 -83.55 -32.81
CA THR A 11 1.27 -84.08 -31.95
C THR A 11 1.79 -85.37 -32.57
N ALA A 12 2.86 -85.30 -33.38
CA ALA A 12 3.54 -86.48 -33.90
C ALA A 12 4.78 -86.75 -33.05
N ALA A 13 4.63 -87.64 -32.06
CA ALA A 13 5.75 -88.39 -31.51
C ALA A 13 6.24 -89.37 -32.58
N VAL A 14 7.40 -89.11 -33.17
CA VAL A 14 8.13 -90.09 -33.96
C VAL A 14 9.56 -90.10 -33.44
N ILE A 15 9.80 -91.04 -32.52
CA ILE A 15 11.12 -91.60 -32.28
C ILE A 15 11.39 -92.51 -33.48
N ALA A 16 12.02 -91.98 -34.52
CA ALA A 16 12.59 -92.79 -35.58
C ALA A 16 14.08 -92.94 -35.31
N GLY A 17 14.46 -94.12 -34.85
CA GLY A 17 15.84 -94.57 -34.88
C GLY A 17 16.30 -94.74 -36.31
N SER A 18 17.42 -94.10 -36.66
CA SER A 18 18.17 -94.40 -37.87
C SER A 18 19.66 -94.37 -37.53
N ALA A 19 20.21 -95.58 -37.49
CA ALA A 19 21.58 -96.01 -37.77
C ALA A 19 22.69 -94.94 -37.81
N ILE A 20 23.60 -95.03 -36.84
CA ILE A 20 24.98 -94.58 -37.03
C ILE A 20 25.74 -95.75 -37.65
N THR A 21 26.23 -95.56 -38.87
CA THR A 21 27.14 -96.47 -39.55
C THR A 21 28.46 -96.60 -38.79
N ALA A 22 28.89 -97.84 -38.63
CA ALA A 22 30.16 -98.21 -38.03
C ALA A 22 31.34 -97.89 -38.95
N VAL A 23 32.43 -97.37 -38.37
CA VAL A 23 33.81 -97.63 -38.81
C VAL A 23 34.65 -97.85 -37.54
N ALA A 24 35.31 -99.01 -37.48
CA ALA A 24 36.10 -99.55 -36.37
C ALA A 24 37.62 -99.27 -36.57
N PRO A 25 38.56 -99.82 -35.77
CA PRO A 25 38.75 -99.67 -34.31
C PRO A 25 40.20 -99.28 -33.94
N ALA A 26 40.47 -99.26 -32.62
CA ALA A 26 41.77 -99.43 -31.92
C ALA A 26 42.47 -98.19 -31.33
N GLN A 27 42.14 -97.93 -30.06
CA GLN A 27 43.12 -97.93 -28.96
C GLN A 27 42.39 -98.23 -27.64
N SER A 28 42.64 -99.43 -27.09
CA SER A 28 42.53 -99.82 -25.66
C SER A 28 41.54 -99.01 -24.78
N GLU A 29 40.26 -99.37 -24.81
CA GLU A 29 39.29 -98.94 -23.79
C GLU A 29 39.55 -99.69 -22.48
N ALA A 30 40.19 -99.05 -21.51
CA ALA A 30 39.84 -99.31 -20.12
C ALA A 30 38.36 -98.92 -19.94
N ALA A 31 37.53 -99.81 -19.41
CA ALA A 31 36.07 -99.66 -19.30
C ALA A 31 35.67 -98.30 -18.69
N THR A 32 35.36 -97.33 -19.56
CA THR A 32 34.97 -95.99 -19.15
C THR A 32 33.48 -96.05 -18.76
N ASN A 33 33.17 -95.84 -17.47
CA ASN A 33 31.80 -95.83 -16.93
C ASN A 33 30.87 -94.89 -17.76
N SER A 34 29.56 -95.19 -17.87
CA SER A 34 28.59 -94.40 -18.66
C SER A 34 28.61 -92.91 -18.29
N VAL A 35 28.84 -92.62 -17.00
CA VAL A 35 28.97 -91.26 -16.44
C VAL A 35 30.18 -90.53 -17.03
N ASP A 36 31.34 -91.18 -17.16
CA ASP A 36 32.54 -90.57 -17.74
C ASP A 36 32.38 -90.32 -19.25
N LYS A 37 31.68 -91.20 -19.98
CA LYS A 37 31.33 -90.98 -21.40
C LYS A 37 30.40 -89.76 -21.55
N ALA A 38 29.40 -89.62 -20.67
CA ALA A 38 28.50 -88.47 -20.67
C ALA A 38 29.22 -87.15 -20.33
N ILE A 39 30.11 -87.15 -19.33
CA ILE A 39 30.93 -85.98 -18.98
C ILE A 39 31.84 -85.60 -20.16
N THR A 40 32.54 -86.57 -20.76
CA THR A 40 33.43 -86.32 -21.90
C THR A 40 32.68 -85.72 -23.09
N LYS A 41 31.50 -86.26 -23.40
CA LYS A 41 30.63 -85.74 -24.47
C LYS A 41 30.19 -84.30 -24.19
N ALA A 42 29.78 -83.99 -22.96
CA ALA A 42 29.40 -82.64 -22.55
C ALA A 42 30.59 -81.66 -22.59
N SER A 43 31.75 -82.05 -22.05
CA SER A 43 32.99 -81.27 -22.09
C SER A 43 33.44 -80.95 -23.52
N ASN A 44 33.40 -81.94 -24.41
CA ASN A 44 33.75 -81.76 -25.82
C ASN A 44 32.78 -80.80 -26.52
N GLN A 45 31.46 -80.94 -26.28
CA GLN A 45 30.48 -80.04 -26.88
C GLN A 45 30.57 -78.60 -26.33
N MET A 46 30.75 -78.42 -25.03
CA MET A 46 30.96 -77.08 -24.43
C MET A 46 32.20 -76.40 -25.01
N THR A 47 33.29 -77.15 -25.17
CA THR A 47 34.54 -76.67 -25.79
C THR A 47 34.35 -76.35 -27.27
N LYS A 48 33.63 -77.20 -28.01
CA LYS A 48 33.28 -76.99 -29.42
C LYS A 48 32.47 -75.71 -29.60
N ALA A 49 31.44 -75.51 -28.78
CA ALA A 49 30.59 -74.32 -28.83
C ALA A 49 31.35 -73.03 -28.50
N PHE A 50 32.26 -73.06 -27.52
CA PHE A 50 33.17 -71.95 -27.24
C PHE A 50 34.11 -71.67 -28.41
N ASN A 51 34.77 -72.70 -28.95
CA ASN A 51 35.72 -72.57 -30.05
C ASN A 51 35.06 -72.11 -31.35
N ALA A 52 33.78 -72.41 -31.56
CA ALA A 52 33.02 -71.99 -32.74
C ALA A 52 33.02 -70.47 -32.94
N TYR A 53 32.99 -69.66 -31.87
CA TYR A 53 33.16 -68.21 -32.02
C TYR A 53 34.59 -67.75 -31.72
N TYR A 54 35.27 -68.37 -30.76
CA TYR A 54 36.57 -67.89 -30.31
C TYR A 54 37.65 -68.08 -31.36
N LYS A 55 37.70 -69.25 -32.03
CA LYS A 55 38.70 -69.52 -33.07
C LYS A 55 38.45 -68.69 -34.33
N GLU A 56 37.20 -68.62 -34.79
CA GLU A 56 36.83 -67.78 -35.94
C GLU A 56 37.17 -66.31 -35.71
N ALA A 57 36.89 -65.78 -34.51
CA ALA A 57 37.20 -64.40 -34.19
C ALA A 57 38.72 -64.13 -34.09
N LYS A 58 39.48 -65.04 -33.46
CA LYS A 58 40.90 -64.85 -33.18
C LYS A 58 41.79 -65.11 -34.41
N TYR A 59 41.50 -66.15 -35.18
CA TYR A 59 42.38 -66.63 -36.25
C TYR A 59 41.88 -66.23 -37.65
N GLU A 60 40.57 -66.12 -37.84
CA GLU A 60 39.99 -65.80 -39.16
C GLU A 60 39.49 -64.35 -39.25
N GLY A 61 39.46 -63.62 -38.12
CA GLY A 61 38.96 -62.25 -38.05
C GLY A 61 37.47 -62.12 -38.40
N LYS A 62 36.69 -63.21 -38.27
CA LYS A 62 35.28 -63.27 -38.66
C LYS A 62 34.40 -63.64 -37.46
N LEU A 63 33.10 -63.37 -37.59
CA LEU A 63 32.10 -63.80 -36.62
C LEU A 63 31.33 -64.99 -37.21
N PRO A 64 31.02 -66.02 -36.41
CA PRO A 64 30.23 -67.16 -36.86
C PRO A 64 28.81 -66.74 -37.24
N SER A 65 28.15 -67.61 -38.01
CA SER A 65 26.72 -67.52 -38.23
C SER A 65 25.96 -67.56 -36.90
N THR A 66 25.03 -66.62 -36.71
CA THR A 66 24.20 -66.53 -35.49
C THR A 66 23.34 -67.77 -35.30
N THR A 67 22.90 -68.41 -36.39
CA THR A 67 22.16 -69.68 -36.35
C THR A 67 23.05 -70.81 -35.83
N THR A 68 24.28 -70.92 -36.35
CA THR A 68 25.24 -71.96 -35.96
C THR A 68 25.60 -71.85 -34.48
N ILE A 69 25.99 -70.67 -34.01
CA ILE A 69 26.43 -70.51 -32.62
C ILE A 69 25.28 -70.69 -31.61
N ARG A 70 24.05 -70.30 -31.96
CA ARG A 70 22.86 -70.60 -31.14
C ARG A 70 22.63 -72.11 -31.04
N LYS A 71 22.71 -72.83 -32.16
CA LYS A 71 22.55 -74.29 -32.19
C LYS A 71 23.62 -74.97 -31.33
N GLU A 72 24.89 -74.62 -31.50
CA GLU A 72 25.99 -75.23 -30.75
C GLU A 72 25.91 -74.90 -29.25
N ALA A 73 25.48 -73.69 -28.86
CA ALA A 73 25.27 -73.31 -27.47
C ALA A 73 24.08 -74.06 -26.82
N THR A 74 22.99 -74.25 -27.55
CA THR A 74 21.85 -75.07 -27.09
C THR A 74 22.28 -76.51 -26.89
N LEU A 75 22.96 -77.11 -27.87
CA LEU A 75 23.50 -78.48 -27.73
C LEU A 75 24.47 -78.63 -26.54
N ALA A 76 25.32 -77.63 -26.31
CA ALA A 76 26.23 -77.63 -25.16
C ALA A 76 25.48 -77.59 -23.81
N ARG A 77 24.42 -76.77 -23.70
CA ARG A 77 23.57 -76.72 -22.50
C ARG A 77 22.84 -78.05 -22.29
N ASP A 78 22.26 -78.59 -23.35
CA ASP A 78 21.48 -79.84 -23.28
C ASP A 78 22.36 -81.02 -22.85
N TYR A 79 23.60 -81.12 -23.38
CA TYR A 79 24.54 -82.15 -22.93
C TYR A 79 25.06 -81.92 -21.50
N TYR A 80 25.25 -80.68 -21.07
CA TYR A 80 25.61 -80.40 -19.67
C TYR A 80 24.51 -80.86 -18.71
N GLU A 81 23.24 -80.54 -19.00
CA GLU A 81 22.11 -80.96 -18.18
C GLU A 81 21.86 -82.48 -18.25
N ALA A 82 22.07 -83.10 -19.43
CA ALA A 82 22.03 -84.56 -19.56
C ALA A 82 23.13 -85.25 -18.74
N ALA A 83 24.36 -84.73 -18.77
CA ALA A 83 25.47 -85.26 -17.96
C ALA A 83 25.21 -85.07 -16.46
N LYS A 84 24.63 -83.94 -16.02
CA LYS A 84 24.20 -83.76 -14.62
C LYS A 84 23.19 -84.81 -14.18
N LYS A 85 22.17 -85.08 -15.01
CA LYS A 85 21.16 -86.13 -14.74
C LYS A 85 21.81 -87.51 -14.67
N GLU A 86 22.76 -87.79 -15.56
CA GLU A 86 23.49 -89.06 -15.58
C GLU A 86 24.36 -89.25 -14.33
N ILE A 87 25.07 -88.21 -13.87
CA ILE A 87 25.83 -88.23 -12.60
C ILE A 87 24.90 -88.48 -11.41
N ALA A 88 23.74 -87.81 -11.38
CA ALA A 88 22.77 -87.98 -10.29
C ALA A 88 22.23 -89.42 -10.22
N LYS A 89 21.94 -90.03 -11.37
CA LYS A 89 21.39 -91.38 -11.48
C LYS A 89 22.44 -92.47 -11.25
N ASN A 90 23.59 -92.37 -11.92
CA ASN A 90 24.56 -93.46 -12.07
C ASN A 90 25.94 -93.17 -11.46
N GLY A 91 26.14 -92.04 -10.78
CA GLY A 91 27.46 -91.60 -10.26
C GLY A 91 28.00 -92.32 -9.02
N GLY A 92 27.32 -93.36 -8.51
CA GLY A 92 27.75 -94.15 -7.35
C GLY A 92 27.63 -93.40 -6.01
N SER A 93 28.59 -93.62 -5.09
CA SER A 93 28.63 -92.99 -3.76
C SER A 93 28.65 -91.45 -3.82
N THR A 94 28.22 -90.78 -2.74
CA THR A 94 28.21 -89.31 -2.61
C THR A 94 29.54 -88.66 -3.00
N SER A 95 30.67 -89.19 -2.54
CA SER A 95 32.01 -88.65 -2.87
C SER A 95 32.37 -88.77 -4.35
N LYS A 96 31.96 -89.86 -5.02
CA LYS A 96 32.16 -90.05 -6.47
C LYS A 96 31.26 -89.11 -7.29
N LYS A 97 30.00 -88.92 -6.89
CA LYS A 97 29.11 -87.92 -7.51
C LYS A 97 29.72 -86.52 -7.42
N ALA A 98 30.24 -86.12 -6.26
CA ALA A 98 30.90 -84.82 -6.09
C ALA A 98 32.15 -84.68 -6.99
N ALA A 99 32.98 -85.72 -7.10
CA ALA A 99 34.14 -85.71 -8.00
C ALA A 99 33.73 -85.60 -9.48
N TYR A 100 32.70 -86.32 -9.91
CA TYR A 100 32.17 -86.25 -11.27
C TYR A 100 31.52 -84.90 -11.58
N THR A 101 30.77 -84.32 -10.65
CA THR A 101 30.23 -82.96 -10.78
C THR A 101 31.36 -81.94 -10.91
N LYS A 102 32.42 -82.04 -10.11
CA LYS A 102 33.62 -81.18 -10.22
C LYS A 102 34.29 -81.32 -11.60
N LYS A 103 34.39 -82.54 -12.13
CA LYS A 103 34.95 -82.82 -13.47
C LYS A 103 34.11 -82.19 -14.59
N LEU A 104 32.78 -82.29 -14.50
CA LEU A 104 31.86 -81.64 -15.44
C LEU A 104 31.92 -80.11 -15.33
N ASP A 105 31.91 -79.58 -14.10
CA ASP A 105 31.92 -78.15 -13.83
C ASP A 105 33.24 -77.46 -14.21
N ALA A 106 34.35 -78.21 -14.32
CA ALA A 106 35.60 -77.69 -14.87
C ALA A 106 35.44 -77.17 -16.32
N SER A 107 34.46 -77.71 -17.08
CA SER A 107 34.15 -77.27 -18.45
C SER A 107 33.07 -76.18 -18.52
N LYS A 108 32.36 -75.91 -17.42
CA LYS A 108 31.29 -74.91 -17.31
C LYS A 108 31.73 -73.48 -17.71
N PRO A 109 32.97 -73.03 -17.48
CA PRO A 109 33.43 -71.74 -18.01
C PRO A 109 33.30 -71.63 -19.55
N ALA A 110 33.52 -72.72 -20.30
CA ALA A 110 33.35 -72.69 -21.76
C ALA A 110 31.88 -72.50 -22.17
N LEU A 111 30.96 -73.16 -21.45
CA LEU A 111 29.52 -72.94 -21.61
C LEU A 111 29.13 -71.48 -21.28
N ASN A 112 29.56 -70.96 -20.13
CA ASN A 112 29.27 -69.58 -19.74
C ASN A 112 29.78 -68.56 -20.78
N ARG A 113 30.96 -68.80 -21.37
CA ARG A 113 31.54 -67.94 -22.41
C ARG A 113 30.68 -67.91 -23.67
N VAL A 114 30.27 -69.08 -24.19
CA VAL A 114 29.39 -69.13 -25.38
C VAL A 114 27.99 -68.59 -25.08
N GLU A 115 27.46 -68.81 -23.88
CA GLU A 115 26.17 -68.24 -23.48
C GLU A 115 26.21 -66.70 -23.40
N ASN A 116 27.31 -66.12 -22.89
CA ASN A 116 27.49 -64.67 -22.91
C ASN A 116 27.62 -64.12 -24.34
N TYR A 117 28.29 -64.85 -25.24
CA TYR A 117 28.31 -64.51 -26.67
C TYR A 117 26.89 -64.52 -27.27
N VAL A 118 26.11 -65.58 -27.04
CA VAL A 118 24.73 -65.69 -27.51
C VAL A 118 23.84 -64.58 -26.95
N LYS A 119 23.97 -64.26 -25.65
CA LYS A 119 23.27 -63.13 -25.01
C LYS A 119 23.59 -61.81 -25.72
N ALA A 120 24.84 -61.56 -26.09
CA ALA A 120 25.24 -60.35 -26.81
C ALA A 120 24.61 -60.25 -28.21
N ILE A 121 24.68 -61.31 -29.03
CA ILE A 121 24.09 -61.29 -30.39
C ILE A 121 22.56 -61.31 -30.41
N ASN A 122 21.92 -61.66 -29.29
CA ASN A 122 20.47 -61.62 -29.13
C ASN A 122 19.94 -60.22 -28.75
N VAL A 123 20.82 -59.25 -28.44
CA VAL A 123 20.39 -57.85 -28.28
C VAL A 123 20.06 -57.27 -29.67
N ASN A 124 18.78 -57.06 -29.94
CA ASN A 124 18.27 -56.70 -31.27
C ASN A 124 18.45 -55.20 -31.61
N VAL A 125 19.69 -54.77 -31.83
CA VAL A 125 20.02 -53.40 -32.27
C VAL A 125 19.48 -53.14 -33.70
N ALA A 126 19.45 -54.16 -34.56
CA ALA A 126 19.03 -54.03 -35.96
C ALA A 126 17.57 -53.58 -36.12
N ALA A 127 16.65 -54.10 -35.29
CA ALA A 127 15.25 -53.65 -35.29
C ALA A 127 15.15 -52.15 -34.94
N LYS A 128 15.89 -51.69 -33.91
CA LYS A 128 15.88 -50.27 -33.51
C LYS A 128 16.52 -49.35 -34.54
N LYS A 129 17.54 -49.81 -35.26
CA LYS A 129 18.07 -49.06 -36.43
C LYS A 129 16.99 -48.83 -37.49
N LYS A 130 16.22 -49.88 -37.84
CA LYS A 130 15.14 -49.78 -38.83
C LYS A 130 14.03 -48.84 -38.36
N GLU A 131 13.63 -48.92 -37.09
CA GLU A 131 12.65 -48.00 -36.49
C GLU A 131 13.14 -46.53 -36.56
N PHE A 132 14.41 -46.29 -36.24
CA PHE A 132 15.01 -44.96 -36.33
C PHE A 132 15.04 -44.43 -37.77
N GLU A 133 15.47 -45.24 -38.75
CA GLU A 133 15.45 -44.85 -40.16
C GLU A 133 14.05 -44.48 -40.66
N VAL A 134 13.03 -45.24 -40.24
CA VAL A 134 11.62 -44.93 -40.54
C VAL A 134 11.20 -43.60 -39.92
N ALA A 135 11.57 -43.33 -38.66
CA ALA A 135 11.26 -42.08 -38.00
C ALA A 135 11.93 -40.87 -38.69
N VAL A 136 13.21 -41.00 -39.06
CA VAL A 136 13.96 -39.96 -39.78
C VAL A 136 13.33 -39.65 -41.14
N LYS A 137 12.93 -40.68 -41.90
CA LYS A 137 12.19 -40.51 -43.16
C LYS A 137 10.82 -39.85 -42.95
N GLY A 138 10.12 -40.20 -41.88
CA GLY A 138 8.84 -39.60 -41.50
C GLY A 138 8.94 -38.09 -41.23
N GLY A 139 10.05 -37.65 -40.61
CA GLY A 139 10.39 -36.25 -40.41
C GLY A 139 9.68 -35.56 -39.24
N THR A 140 9.01 -36.33 -38.37
CA THR A 140 8.36 -35.81 -37.16
C THR A 140 9.36 -35.79 -36.00
N GLN A 141 9.68 -34.60 -35.51
CA GLN A 141 10.76 -34.35 -34.53
C GLN A 141 10.63 -35.19 -33.26
N SER A 142 9.44 -35.24 -32.66
CA SER A 142 9.20 -36.01 -31.42
C SER A 142 9.39 -37.52 -31.62
N LYS A 143 8.96 -38.05 -32.77
CA LYS A 143 9.14 -39.46 -33.14
C LYS A 143 10.62 -39.78 -33.42
N VAL A 144 11.34 -38.87 -34.05
CA VAL A 144 12.79 -39.01 -34.29
C VAL A 144 13.55 -39.04 -32.96
N LEU A 145 13.25 -38.11 -32.05
CA LEU A 145 13.91 -38.08 -30.73
C LEU A 145 13.67 -39.38 -29.96
N ALA A 146 12.42 -39.84 -29.89
CA ALA A 146 12.08 -41.08 -29.19
C ALA A 146 12.76 -42.31 -29.81
N ALA A 147 12.84 -42.37 -31.15
CA ALA A 147 13.53 -43.45 -31.84
C ALA A 147 15.05 -43.38 -31.68
N GLN A 148 15.63 -42.18 -31.59
CA GLN A 148 17.06 -41.98 -31.30
C GLN A 148 17.40 -42.52 -29.90
N GLU A 149 16.65 -42.09 -28.89
CA GLU A 149 16.84 -42.51 -27.50
C GLU A 149 16.68 -44.03 -27.35
N ALA A 150 15.69 -44.63 -28.04
CA ALA A 150 15.50 -46.08 -28.06
C ALA A 150 16.66 -46.83 -28.74
N LEU A 151 17.22 -46.30 -29.83
CA LEU A 151 18.40 -46.86 -30.50
C LEU A 151 19.63 -46.79 -29.60
N ASP A 152 19.90 -45.63 -29.00
CA ASP A 152 21.04 -45.39 -28.12
C ASP A 152 20.98 -46.27 -26.87
N GLN A 153 19.81 -46.38 -26.25
CA GLN A 153 19.57 -47.29 -25.12
C GLN A 153 19.86 -48.74 -25.52
N LYS A 154 19.33 -49.19 -26.66
CA LYS A 154 19.54 -50.58 -27.10
C LYS A 154 21.00 -50.85 -27.49
N ASN A 155 21.68 -49.85 -28.04
CA ASN A 155 23.10 -49.95 -28.36
C ASN A 155 23.97 -49.99 -27.08
N ALA A 156 23.59 -49.24 -26.04
CA ALA A 156 24.24 -49.31 -24.74
C ALA A 156 24.05 -50.69 -24.06
N GLU A 157 22.85 -51.27 -24.13
CA GLU A 157 22.60 -52.65 -23.69
C GLU A 157 23.48 -53.65 -24.44
N PHE A 158 23.62 -53.50 -25.76
CA PHE A 158 24.49 -54.35 -26.58
C PHE A 158 25.95 -54.21 -26.14
N LYS A 159 26.48 -52.99 -25.98
CA LYS A 159 27.84 -52.74 -25.49
C LYS A 159 28.09 -53.40 -24.11
N LYS A 160 27.12 -53.31 -23.19
CA LYS A 160 27.18 -53.98 -21.88
C LYS A 160 27.19 -55.51 -22.00
N ALA A 161 26.41 -56.08 -22.92
CA ALA A 161 26.40 -57.52 -23.16
C ALA A 161 27.71 -58.00 -23.81
N VAL A 162 28.25 -57.25 -24.78
CA VAL A 162 29.53 -57.53 -25.44
C VAL A 162 30.70 -57.47 -24.45
N ALA A 163 30.68 -56.59 -23.45
CA ALA A 163 31.72 -56.53 -22.42
C ALA A 163 31.90 -57.88 -21.66
N LYS A 164 30.83 -58.68 -21.54
CA LYS A 164 30.83 -60.00 -20.90
C LYS A 164 31.30 -61.13 -21.83
N VAL A 165 31.53 -60.85 -23.12
CA VAL A 165 32.03 -61.82 -24.09
C VAL A 165 33.52 -62.03 -23.88
N PHE A 166 33.93 -63.30 -23.83
CA PHE A 166 35.33 -63.67 -23.67
C PHE A 166 36.08 -63.58 -25.00
N GLY A 167 37.23 -62.90 -24.99
CA GLY A 167 38.12 -62.70 -26.14
C GLY A 167 38.04 -61.26 -26.70
N PRO A 168 39.16 -60.51 -26.76
CA PRO A 168 39.17 -59.13 -27.25
C PRO A 168 38.77 -59.02 -28.74
N ASP A 169 39.19 -59.97 -29.58
CA ASP A 169 38.88 -59.96 -31.02
C ASP A 169 37.38 -60.12 -31.30
N ALA A 170 36.73 -61.05 -30.60
CA ALA A 170 35.29 -61.24 -30.69
C ALA A 170 34.54 -59.97 -30.27
N ARG A 171 34.97 -59.31 -29.18
CA ARG A 171 34.39 -58.03 -28.75
C ARG A 171 34.56 -56.93 -29.80
N ARG A 172 35.77 -56.77 -30.33
CA ARG A 172 36.08 -55.79 -31.38
C ARG A 172 35.20 -55.98 -32.61
N LEU A 173 35.10 -57.22 -33.11
CA LEU A 173 34.29 -57.55 -34.29
C LEU A 173 32.79 -57.33 -34.04
N LEU A 174 32.27 -57.70 -32.86
CA LEU A 174 30.88 -57.44 -32.48
C LEU A 174 30.55 -55.95 -32.41
N LEU A 175 31.41 -55.15 -31.77
CA LEU A 175 31.25 -53.70 -31.70
C LEU A 175 31.33 -53.05 -33.10
N ALA A 176 32.28 -53.46 -33.93
CA ALA A 176 32.42 -52.95 -35.30
C ALA A 176 31.22 -53.30 -36.19
N LYS A 177 30.66 -54.51 -36.06
CA LYS A 177 29.54 -54.97 -36.89
C LYS A 177 28.20 -54.34 -36.50
N TYR A 178 27.95 -54.16 -35.20
CA TYR A 178 26.62 -53.75 -34.71
C TYR A 178 26.59 -52.40 -34.01
N ALA A 179 27.57 -52.11 -33.14
CA ALA A 179 27.54 -50.91 -32.30
C ALA A 179 27.95 -49.64 -33.06
N ALA A 180 29.10 -49.67 -33.75
CA ALA A 180 29.62 -48.51 -34.47
C ALA A 180 28.69 -48.02 -35.58
N PRO A 181 28.03 -48.90 -36.38
CA PRO A 181 27.03 -48.44 -37.35
C PRO A 181 25.77 -47.84 -36.71
N ALA A 182 25.39 -48.28 -35.50
CA ALA A 182 24.27 -47.69 -34.76
C ALA A 182 24.63 -46.31 -34.21
N ASP A 183 25.82 -46.16 -33.61
CA ASP A 183 26.34 -44.87 -33.13
C ASP A 183 26.43 -43.86 -34.30
N LYS A 184 27.02 -44.27 -35.43
CA LYS A 184 27.15 -43.42 -36.63
C LYS A 184 25.79 -42.99 -37.16
N LEU A 185 24.80 -43.89 -37.16
CA LEU A 185 23.45 -43.61 -37.63
C LEU A 185 22.72 -42.63 -36.68
N SER A 186 22.78 -42.87 -35.38
CA SER A 186 22.20 -41.97 -34.36
C SER A 186 22.78 -40.56 -34.48
N ALA A 187 24.11 -40.44 -34.61
CA ALA A 187 24.79 -39.16 -34.73
C ALA A 187 24.40 -38.32 -35.97
N THR A 188 23.74 -38.92 -36.98
CA THR A 188 23.33 -38.18 -38.20
C THR A 188 22.30 -37.08 -37.94
N VAL A 189 21.56 -37.15 -36.82
CA VAL A 189 20.50 -36.22 -36.45
C VAL A 189 20.78 -35.41 -35.18
N ASP A 190 21.99 -35.49 -34.60
CA ASP A 190 22.32 -34.82 -33.34
C ASP A 190 22.11 -33.30 -33.41
N ALA A 191 22.49 -32.70 -34.54
CA ALA A 191 22.25 -31.28 -34.78
C ALA A 191 20.75 -30.98 -34.77
N GLU A 192 19.96 -31.74 -35.53
CA GLU A 192 18.50 -31.62 -35.59
C GLU A 192 17.85 -31.75 -34.21
N MET A 193 18.26 -32.73 -33.40
CA MET A 193 17.68 -32.97 -32.09
C MET A 193 18.11 -31.92 -31.06
N ALA A 194 19.34 -31.38 -31.16
CA ALA A 194 19.76 -30.24 -30.35
C ALA A 194 18.90 -28.99 -30.63
N VAL A 195 18.65 -28.67 -31.90
CA VAL A 195 17.76 -27.57 -32.30
C VAL A 195 16.33 -27.83 -31.86
N TYR A 196 15.82 -29.05 -32.03
CA TYR A 196 14.47 -29.41 -31.58
C TYR A 196 14.29 -29.15 -30.07
N LYS A 197 15.21 -29.65 -29.25
CA LYS A 197 15.15 -29.49 -27.78
C LYS A 197 15.16 -28.01 -27.38
N ALA A 198 16.05 -27.21 -27.96
CA ALA A 198 16.13 -25.78 -27.65
C ALA A 198 14.87 -25.00 -28.02
N TYR A 199 14.35 -25.17 -29.24
CA TYR A 199 13.15 -24.44 -29.68
C TYR A 199 11.87 -24.95 -29.01
N ARG A 200 11.80 -26.25 -28.68
CA ARG A 200 10.72 -26.79 -27.84
C ARG A 200 10.74 -26.17 -26.45
N ASP A 201 11.91 -25.98 -25.85
CA ASP A 201 12.03 -25.34 -24.54
C ASP A 201 11.65 -23.85 -24.58
N ILE A 202 12.01 -23.14 -25.64
CA ILE A 202 11.58 -21.74 -25.88
C ILE A 202 10.05 -21.66 -25.92
N GLU A 203 9.40 -22.52 -26.70
CA GLU A 203 7.94 -22.51 -26.87
C GLU A 203 7.21 -23.00 -25.61
N ARG A 204 7.65 -24.10 -24.98
CA ARG A 204 6.96 -24.68 -23.82
C ARG A 204 7.00 -23.79 -22.59
N LYS A 205 8.09 -23.04 -22.41
CA LYS A 205 8.29 -22.13 -21.28
C LYS A 205 7.93 -20.68 -21.61
N ASP A 206 7.40 -20.44 -22.81
CA ASP A 206 7.01 -19.11 -23.29
C ASP A 206 8.10 -18.04 -23.15
N LEU A 207 9.36 -18.42 -23.36
CA LEU A 207 10.50 -17.58 -23.00
C LEU A 207 10.57 -16.28 -23.82
N ILE A 208 10.01 -16.25 -25.03
CA ILE A 208 10.00 -15.01 -25.82
C ILE A 208 9.13 -13.93 -25.16
N GLU A 209 8.06 -14.32 -24.45
CA GLU A 209 7.18 -13.40 -23.73
C GLU A 209 7.62 -13.14 -22.28
N THR A 210 8.24 -14.14 -21.63
CA THR A 210 8.57 -14.06 -20.19
C THR A 210 10.03 -13.74 -19.89
N ASP A 211 10.98 -14.18 -20.73
CA ASP A 211 12.43 -14.03 -20.49
C ASP A 211 13.23 -14.05 -21.81
N LEU A 212 13.27 -12.89 -22.48
CA LEU A 212 14.00 -12.69 -23.73
C LEU A 212 15.49 -13.06 -23.62
N ALA A 213 16.12 -12.86 -22.46
CA ALA A 213 17.53 -13.18 -22.27
C ALA A 213 17.77 -14.69 -22.28
N ALA A 214 16.91 -15.46 -21.59
CA ALA A 214 16.95 -16.92 -21.63
C ALA A 214 16.65 -17.47 -23.02
N ALA A 215 15.66 -16.90 -23.73
CA ALA A 215 15.35 -17.27 -25.12
C ALA A 215 16.58 -17.07 -26.02
N LYS A 216 17.22 -15.89 -25.96
CA LYS A 216 18.45 -15.60 -26.71
C LYS A 216 19.56 -16.60 -26.41
N LYS A 217 19.80 -16.90 -25.13
CA LYS A 217 20.84 -17.86 -24.72
C LYS A 217 20.62 -19.25 -25.33
N LEU A 218 19.37 -19.73 -25.38
CA LEU A 218 19.05 -21.01 -26.02
C LEU A 218 19.23 -20.96 -27.54
N MET A 219 18.83 -19.86 -28.20
CA MET A 219 19.00 -19.68 -29.65
C MET A 219 20.48 -19.62 -30.05
N ASP A 220 21.29 -18.87 -29.30
CA ASP A 220 22.73 -18.74 -29.53
C ASP A 220 23.45 -20.08 -29.30
N LYS A 221 23.06 -20.83 -28.25
CA LYS A 221 23.64 -22.16 -27.95
C LYS A 221 23.53 -23.14 -29.10
N VAL A 222 22.47 -23.05 -29.91
CA VAL A 222 22.23 -23.97 -31.05
C VAL A 222 22.50 -23.33 -32.42
N GLU A 223 23.08 -22.12 -32.46
CA GLU A 223 23.26 -21.37 -33.71
C GLU A 223 24.10 -22.15 -34.75
N LYS A 224 25.19 -22.79 -34.30
CA LYS A 224 26.05 -23.61 -35.16
C LYS A 224 25.28 -24.80 -35.76
N GLN A 225 24.43 -25.44 -34.98
CA GLN A 225 23.59 -26.56 -35.41
C GLN A 225 22.50 -26.08 -36.38
N VAL A 226 21.88 -24.92 -36.13
CA VAL A 226 20.92 -24.31 -37.07
C VAL A 226 21.58 -24.09 -38.44
N LYS A 227 22.79 -23.51 -38.49
CA LYS A 227 23.53 -23.30 -39.75
C LYS A 227 23.87 -24.62 -40.47
N ALA A 228 24.14 -25.69 -39.71
CA ALA A 228 24.41 -27.01 -40.27
C ALA A 228 23.15 -27.66 -40.86
N ILE A 229 22.00 -27.54 -40.19
CA ILE A 229 20.72 -28.12 -40.62
C ILE A 229 20.13 -27.35 -41.79
N GLU A 230 20.33 -26.03 -41.86
CA GLU A 230 19.83 -25.17 -42.94
C GLU A 230 20.29 -25.63 -44.34
N LYS A 231 21.49 -26.21 -44.42
CA LYS A 231 22.06 -26.76 -45.67
C LYS A 231 21.48 -28.13 -46.05
N LYS A 232 20.71 -28.79 -45.17
CA LYS A 232 20.17 -30.14 -45.39
C LYS A 232 18.80 -30.07 -46.08
N ASN A 233 18.63 -30.85 -47.15
CA ASN A 233 17.34 -31.00 -47.85
C ASN A 233 16.44 -32.12 -47.27
N ALA A 234 16.60 -32.46 -45.98
CA ALA A 234 15.81 -33.51 -45.34
C ALA A 234 14.47 -32.96 -44.81
N LYS A 235 13.42 -33.82 -44.78
CA LYS A 235 12.09 -33.44 -44.27
C LYS A 235 12.13 -32.94 -42.82
N LEU A 236 12.89 -33.62 -41.95
CA LEU A 236 13.12 -33.24 -40.56
C LEU A 236 13.76 -31.84 -40.45
N ALA A 237 14.83 -31.60 -41.21
CA ALA A 237 15.53 -30.32 -41.27
C ALA A 237 14.59 -29.17 -41.68
N LYS A 238 13.80 -29.37 -42.74
CA LYS A 238 12.80 -28.38 -43.20
C LYS A 238 11.77 -28.07 -42.11
N ASN A 239 11.26 -29.09 -41.42
CA ASN A 239 10.27 -28.89 -40.36
C ASN A 239 10.86 -28.12 -39.16
N LEU A 240 12.11 -28.39 -38.79
CA LEU A 240 12.81 -27.64 -37.74
C LEU A 240 13.07 -26.18 -38.15
N MET A 241 13.49 -25.95 -39.40
CA MET A 241 13.75 -24.60 -39.89
C MET A 241 12.48 -23.73 -39.92
N LYS A 242 11.28 -24.31 -40.06
CA LYS A 242 10.03 -23.58 -39.88
C LYS A 242 9.87 -23.05 -38.45
N ALA A 243 10.10 -23.91 -37.45
CA ALA A 243 10.05 -23.49 -36.04
C ALA A 243 11.14 -22.46 -35.72
N VAL A 244 12.36 -22.63 -36.25
CA VAL A 244 13.46 -21.67 -36.11
C VAL A 244 13.06 -20.31 -36.66
N LYS A 245 12.55 -20.24 -37.90
CA LYS A 245 12.14 -18.99 -38.54
C LYS A 245 11.01 -18.30 -37.77
N LYS A 246 9.99 -19.06 -37.37
CA LYS A 246 8.87 -18.56 -36.56
C LYS A 246 9.35 -17.92 -35.25
N ASN A 247 10.16 -18.64 -34.47
CA ASN A 247 10.63 -18.17 -33.18
C ASN A 247 11.65 -17.03 -33.30
N LYS A 248 12.51 -17.02 -34.34
CA LYS A 248 13.39 -15.87 -34.63
C LYS A 248 12.59 -14.60 -34.93
N ALA A 249 11.54 -14.70 -35.75
CA ALA A 249 10.69 -13.55 -36.05
C ALA A 249 9.95 -13.06 -34.80
N ALA A 250 9.40 -13.98 -34.00
CA ALA A 250 8.75 -13.64 -32.74
C ALA A 250 9.72 -12.98 -31.73
N TYR A 251 10.95 -13.48 -31.64
CA TYR A 251 11.99 -12.91 -30.79
C TYR A 251 12.35 -11.47 -31.18
N GLU A 252 12.56 -11.19 -32.47
CA GLU A 252 12.88 -9.83 -32.93
C GLU A 252 11.72 -8.86 -32.71
N ALA A 253 10.47 -9.31 -32.91
CA ALA A 253 9.29 -8.51 -32.61
C ALA A 253 9.18 -8.18 -31.10
N ALA A 254 9.36 -9.19 -30.24
CA ALA A 254 9.33 -9.02 -28.79
C ALA A 254 10.47 -8.12 -28.29
N LYS A 255 11.68 -8.22 -28.87
CA LYS A 255 12.82 -7.35 -28.56
C LYS A 255 12.55 -5.89 -28.90
N GLN A 256 11.94 -5.62 -30.06
CA GLN A 256 11.53 -4.26 -30.43
C GLN A 256 10.46 -3.72 -29.46
N LEU A 257 9.50 -4.57 -29.09
CA LEU A 257 8.44 -4.21 -28.15
C LEU A 257 9.00 -3.90 -26.75
N ASP A 258 9.93 -4.72 -26.23
CA ASP A 258 10.60 -4.47 -24.95
C ASP A 258 11.34 -3.14 -24.95
N ALA A 259 12.05 -2.81 -26.05
CA ALA A 259 12.72 -1.53 -26.18
C ALA A 259 11.75 -0.34 -26.13
N ILE A 260 10.60 -0.43 -26.80
CA ILE A 260 9.55 0.61 -26.78
C ILE A 260 8.96 0.77 -25.37
N VAL A 261 8.61 -0.34 -24.71
CA VAL A 261 8.02 -0.33 -23.36
C VAL A 261 9.02 0.19 -22.33
N ASN A 262 10.30 -0.20 -22.42
CA ASN A 262 11.36 0.31 -21.57
C ASN A 262 11.58 1.82 -21.79
N LYS A 263 11.56 2.28 -23.05
CA LYS A 263 11.69 3.70 -23.36
C LYS A 263 10.53 4.52 -22.74
N ALA A 264 9.29 4.04 -22.87
CA ALA A 264 8.14 4.68 -22.23
C ALA A 264 8.24 4.68 -20.71
N THR A 265 8.61 3.55 -20.12
CA THR A 265 8.81 3.40 -18.67
C THR A 265 9.86 4.38 -18.14
N ASN A 266 11.01 4.46 -18.80
CA ASN A 266 12.09 5.35 -18.43
C ASN A 266 11.67 6.82 -18.57
N GLN A 267 10.92 7.17 -19.63
CA GLN A 267 10.42 8.53 -19.80
C GLN A 267 9.39 8.92 -18.73
N MET A 268 8.47 8.01 -18.35
CA MET A 268 7.52 8.27 -17.25
C MET A 268 8.24 8.52 -15.92
N LYS A 269 9.27 7.72 -15.61
CA LYS A 269 10.10 7.91 -14.41
C LYS A 269 10.91 9.21 -14.47
N LYS A 270 11.51 9.53 -15.63
CA LYS A 270 12.23 10.78 -15.84
C LYS A 270 11.34 11.99 -15.60
N ALA A 271 10.13 11.99 -16.15
CA ALA A 271 9.17 13.08 -15.94
C ALA A 271 8.77 13.23 -14.47
N PHE A 272 8.61 12.12 -13.75
CA PHE A 272 8.35 12.13 -12.30
C PHE A 272 9.52 12.71 -11.51
N ASN A 273 10.73 12.20 -11.77
CA ASN A 273 11.93 12.66 -11.09
C ASN A 273 12.21 14.16 -11.35
N ALA A 274 11.87 14.67 -12.54
CA ALA A 274 12.06 16.07 -12.89
C ALA A 274 11.40 17.07 -11.93
N TYR A 275 10.31 16.71 -11.23
CA TYR A 275 9.76 17.57 -10.17
C TYR A 275 10.07 17.04 -8.78
N TYR A 276 10.10 15.72 -8.61
CA TYR A 276 10.24 15.12 -7.30
C TYR A 276 11.65 15.32 -6.72
N GLU A 277 12.69 15.15 -7.54
CA GLU A 277 14.08 15.30 -7.09
C GLU A 277 14.43 16.76 -6.83
N GLU A 278 14.04 17.70 -7.71
CA GLU A 278 14.23 19.14 -7.49
C GLU A 278 13.52 19.61 -6.20
N ALA A 279 12.28 19.16 -5.97
CA ALA A 279 11.55 19.54 -4.76
C ALA A 279 12.17 18.96 -3.49
N LYS A 280 12.57 17.68 -3.52
CA LYS A 280 13.06 16.97 -2.33
C LYS A 280 14.50 17.31 -1.98
N TYR A 281 15.39 17.39 -2.98
CA TYR A 281 16.83 17.51 -2.75
C TYR A 281 17.35 18.93 -2.98
N GLU A 282 16.73 19.71 -3.86
CA GLU A 282 17.15 21.09 -4.12
C GLU A 282 16.27 22.13 -3.42
N GLY A 283 15.12 21.71 -2.87
CA GLY A 283 14.17 22.60 -2.21
C GLY A 283 13.54 23.62 -3.17
N LYS A 284 13.47 23.31 -4.47
CA LYS A 284 12.98 24.20 -5.52
C LYS A 284 11.91 23.51 -6.37
N LEU A 285 11.08 24.32 -7.02
CA LEU A 285 10.12 23.81 -8.01
C LEU A 285 10.74 23.88 -9.40
N PRO A 286 10.56 22.85 -10.24
CA PRO A 286 11.00 22.90 -11.62
C PRO A 286 10.27 23.97 -12.41
N SER A 287 10.91 24.36 -13.51
CA SER A 287 10.27 25.19 -14.53
C SER A 287 8.97 24.54 -15.02
N THR A 288 7.88 25.31 -15.02
CA THR A 288 6.57 24.86 -15.49
C THR A 288 6.61 24.44 -16.96
N THR A 289 7.48 25.06 -17.76
CA THR A 289 7.68 24.70 -19.17
C THR A 289 8.35 23.34 -19.29
N THR A 290 9.40 23.09 -18.49
CA THR A 290 10.12 21.82 -18.48
C THR A 290 9.20 20.68 -18.08
N ILE A 291 8.49 20.81 -16.96
CA ILE A 291 7.64 19.71 -16.46
C ILE A 291 6.46 19.41 -17.40
N ARG A 292 5.86 20.43 -18.04
CA ARG A 292 4.82 20.23 -19.07
C ARG A 292 5.37 19.47 -20.28
N LYS A 293 6.58 19.81 -20.72
CA LYS A 293 7.25 19.13 -21.83
C LYS A 293 7.52 17.66 -21.50
N GLU A 294 8.11 17.37 -20.34
CA GLU A 294 8.42 16.00 -19.92
C GLU A 294 7.14 15.17 -19.68
N ALA A 295 6.08 15.77 -19.11
CA ALA A 295 4.77 15.13 -18.95
C ALA A 295 4.13 14.77 -20.30
N LYS A 296 4.15 15.70 -21.26
CA LYS A 296 3.65 15.44 -22.61
C LYS A 296 4.42 14.30 -23.27
N LEU A 297 5.76 14.34 -23.23
CA LEU A 297 6.60 13.27 -23.76
C LEU A 297 6.25 11.93 -23.10
N ALA A 298 6.15 11.87 -21.77
CA ALA A 298 5.78 10.64 -21.05
C ALA A 298 4.44 10.06 -21.52
N ARG A 299 3.42 10.92 -21.72
CA ARG A 299 2.12 10.50 -22.26
C ARG A 299 2.24 9.99 -23.70
N ASP A 300 2.92 10.72 -24.58
CA ASP A 300 3.11 10.33 -25.98
C ASP A 300 3.82 8.97 -26.08
N TYR A 301 4.86 8.74 -25.26
CA TYR A 301 5.55 7.45 -25.22
C TYR A 301 4.70 6.32 -24.63
N TYR A 302 3.89 6.59 -23.60
CA TYR A 302 2.95 5.61 -23.05
C TYR A 302 1.92 5.17 -24.11
N GLU A 303 1.29 6.12 -24.80
CA GLU A 303 0.31 5.81 -25.86
C GLU A 303 0.97 5.10 -27.06
N ALA A 304 2.18 5.50 -27.45
CA ALA A 304 2.94 4.80 -28.48
C ALA A 304 3.28 3.35 -28.08
N ALA A 305 3.66 3.12 -26.81
CA ALA A 305 3.92 1.78 -26.30
C ALA A 305 2.64 0.93 -26.25
N LYS A 306 1.53 1.50 -25.79
CA LYS A 306 0.22 0.84 -25.78
C LYS A 306 -0.24 0.45 -27.19
N ALA A 307 -0.11 1.34 -28.17
CA ALA A 307 -0.40 1.06 -29.57
C ALA A 307 0.53 -0.03 -30.15
N ALA A 308 1.81 -0.02 -29.80
CA ALA A 308 2.78 -1.04 -30.22
C ALA A 308 2.43 -2.43 -29.64
N ILE A 309 2.01 -2.50 -28.37
CA ILE A 309 1.56 -3.75 -27.75
C ILE A 309 0.31 -4.29 -28.46
N ALA A 310 -0.68 -3.43 -28.72
CA ALA A 310 -1.90 -3.81 -29.43
C ALA A 310 -1.61 -4.34 -30.85
N LYS A 311 -0.72 -3.67 -31.60
CA LYS A 311 -0.31 -4.09 -32.95
C LYS A 311 0.40 -5.45 -32.98
N ASN A 312 1.07 -5.82 -31.88
CA ASN A 312 1.76 -7.11 -31.74
C ASN A 312 0.90 -8.19 -31.04
N GLY A 313 -0.43 -8.08 -31.12
CA GLY A 313 -1.36 -9.11 -30.62
C GLY A 313 -1.69 -9.03 -29.13
N GLY A 314 -1.30 -7.94 -28.44
CA GLY A 314 -1.77 -7.67 -27.08
C GLY A 314 -1.09 -8.48 -25.97
N SER A 315 0.24 -8.63 -26.02
CA SER A 315 1.00 -9.36 -24.98
C SER A 315 0.65 -8.88 -23.57
N ALA A 316 0.13 -9.80 -22.76
CA ALA A 316 -0.30 -9.53 -21.40
C ALA A 316 0.88 -9.15 -20.49
N SER A 317 2.05 -9.76 -20.73
CA SER A 317 3.29 -9.46 -20.01
C SER A 317 3.70 -7.99 -20.18
N TYR A 318 3.76 -7.50 -21.43
CA TYR A 318 4.13 -6.10 -21.70
C TYR A 318 3.06 -5.10 -21.24
N THR A 319 1.78 -5.42 -21.39
CA THR A 319 0.69 -4.58 -20.85
C THR A 319 0.83 -4.43 -19.34
N LYS A 320 1.04 -5.53 -18.61
CA LYS A 320 1.23 -5.49 -17.15
C LYS A 320 2.46 -4.66 -16.77
N LYS A 321 3.58 -4.81 -17.48
CA LYS A 321 4.82 -4.03 -17.28
C LYS A 321 4.59 -2.53 -17.51
N LEU A 322 3.85 -2.16 -18.55
CA LEU A 322 3.53 -0.76 -18.88
C LEU A 322 2.58 -0.16 -17.83
N GLU A 323 1.48 -0.83 -17.51
CA GLU A 323 0.49 -0.36 -16.53
C GLU A 323 1.06 -0.24 -15.12
N ALA A 324 1.96 -1.13 -14.70
CA ALA A 324 2.64 -1.03 -13.41
C ALA A 324 3.44 0.29 -13.27
N ASN A 325 3.91 0.87 -14.38
CA ASN A 325 4.66 2.12 -14.39
C ASN A 325 3.80 3.36 -14.68
N LYS A 326 2.51 3.20 -15.03
CA LYS A 326 1.56 4.31 -15.25
C LYS A 326 1.39 5.20 -14.02
N VAL A 327 1.64 4.66 -12.82
CA VAL A 327 1.64 5.43 -11.57
C VAL A 327 2.55 6.66 -11.63
N TYR A 328 3.70 6.59 -12.31
CA TYR A 328 4.60 7.73 -12.45
C TYR A 328 4.01 8.81 -13.36
N LEU A 329 3.35 8.42 -14.45
CA LEU A 329 2.62 9.34 -15.32
C LEU A 329 1.50 10.04 -14.55
N ASN A 330 0.65 9.31 -13.83
CA ASN A 330 -0.43 9.89 -13.03
C ASN A 330 0.09 10.90 -12.00
N ARG A 331 1.22 10.63 -11.35
CA ARG A 331 1.86 11.55 -10.39
C ARG A 331 2.29 12.87 -11.05
N VAL A 332 2.92 12.78 -12.22
CA VAL A 332 3.31 13.96 -13.00
C VAL A 332 2.09 14.73 -13.49
N GLU A 333 1.04 14.03 -13.95
CA GLU A 333 -0.19 14.68 -14.42
C GLU A 333 -0.91 15.42 -13.29
N ASN A 334 -0.95 14.87 -12.08
CA ASN A 334 -1.46 15.57 -10.90
C ASN A 334 -0.64 16.83 -10.58
N TYR A 335 0.70 16.76 -10.69
CA TYR A 335 1.57 17.92 -10.52
C TYR A 335 1.28 18.99 -11.58
N VAL A 336 1.17 18.59 -12.86
CA VAL A 336 0.85 19.49 -13.97
C VAL A 336 -0.55 20.11 -13.80
N ALA A 337 -1.53 19.34 -13.32
CA ALA A 337 -2.87 19.84 -13.03
C ALA A 337 -2.83 20.93 -11.95
N ALA A 338 -2.06 20.73 -10.87
CA ALA A 338 -1.91 21.74 -9.81
C ALA A 338 -1.30 23.05 -10.34
N ILE A 339 -0.20 23.01 -11.11
CA ILE A 339 0.41 24.24 -11.65
C ILE A 339 -0.42 24.91 -12.76
N ASN A 340 -1.39 24.20 -13.33
CA ASN A 340 -2.32 24.76 -14.32
C ASN A 340 -3.51 25.48 -13.66
N VAL A 341 -3.71 25.33 -12.35
CA VAL A 341 -4.67 26.18 -11.62
C VAL A 341 -4.07 27.58 -11.53
N ASN A 342 -4.63 28.49 -12.33
CA ASN A 342 -4.06 29.82 -12.57
C ASN A 342 -4.35 30.83 -11.44
N VAL A 343 -3.91 30.52 -10.21
CA VAL A 343 -4.05 31.41 -9.04
C VAL A 343 -3.35 32.74 -9.28
N ALA A 344 -2.20 32.74 -9.96
CA ALA A 344 -1.42 33.96 -10.24
C ALA A 344 -2.20 34.99 -11.07
N ALA A 345 -2.98 34.57 -12.07
CA ALA A 345 -3.81 35.49 -12.83
C ALA A 345 -4.94 36.09 -11.99
N LYS A 346 -5.57 35.29 -11.12
CA LYS A 346 -6.62 35.78 -10.19
C LYS A 346 -6.04 36.73 -9.15
N LYS A 347 -4.85 36.44 -8.63
CA LYS A 347 -4.10 37.34 -7.75
C LYS A 347 -3.87 38.69 -8.43
N LYS A 348 -3.38 38.70 -9.67
CA LYS A 348 -3.16 39.94 -10.44
C LYS A 348 -4.46 40.72 -10.71
N ALA A 349 -5.56 40.02 -11.01
CA ALA A 349 -6.87 40.64 -11.20
C ALA A 349 -7.39 41.28 -9.90
N PHE A 350 -7.18 40.61 -8.77
CA PHE A 350 -7.52 41.13 -7.45
C PHE A 350 -6.68 42.36 -7.08
N GLU A 351 -5.36 42.34 -7.30
CA GLU A 351 -4.50 43.52 -7.11
C GLU A 351 -4.98 44.72 -7.94
N ALA A 352 -5.41 44.50 -9.18
CA ALA A 352 -5.97 45.54 -10.03
C ALA A 352 -7.32 46.07 -9.51
N ALA A 353 -8.18 45.18 -8.99
CA ALA A 353 -9.46 45.55 -8.39
C ALA A 353 -9.24 46.41 -7.14
N VAL A 354 -8.34 46.00 -6.23
CA VAL A 354 -7.98 46.77 -5.02
C VAL A 354 -7.47 48.16 -5.39
N LYS A 355 -6.59 48.27 -6.39
CA LYS A 355 -6.09 49.57 -6.89
C LYS A 355 -7.20 50.46 -7.47
N SER A 356 -8.26 49.88 -8.04
CA SER A 356 -9.37 50.67 -8.57
C SER A 356 -10.19 51.38 -7.48
N GLY A 357 -10.24 50.79 -6.28
CA GLY A 357 -11.06 51.24 -5.14
C GLY A 357 -12.57 51.01 -5.31
N ILE A 358 -13.00 50.31 -6.37
CA ILE A 358 -14.42 50.03 -6.64
C ILE A 358 -14.83 48.78 -5.85
N GLN A 359 -15.62 48.94 -4.80
CA GLN A 359 -15.93 47.89 -3.81
C GLN A 359 -16.52 46.63 -4.44
N SER A 360 -17.48 46.79 -5.36
CA SER A 360 -18.13 45.66 -6.05
C SER A 360 -17.14 44.86 -6.90
N LYS A 361 -16.14 45.51 -7.51
CA LYS A 361 -15.08 44.83 -8.27
C LYS A 361 -14.09 44.13 -7.34
N VAL A 362 -13.78 44.74 -6.18
CA VAL A 362 -12.89 44.13 -5.17
C VAL A 362 -13.52 42.85 -4.62
N LEU A 363 -14.78 42.91 -4.18
CA LEU A 363 -15.50 41.75 -3.64
C LEU A 363 -15.56 40.60 -4.66
N ALA A 364 -15.99 40.88 -5.89
CA ALA A 364 -16.07 39.86 -6.94
C ALA A 364 -14.69 39.25 -7.29
N ALA A 365 -13.63 40.06 -7.25
CA ALA A 365 -12.27 39.58 -7.49
C ALA A 365 -11.70 38.79 -6.30
N GLN A 366 -12.10 39.12 -5.06
CA GLN A 366 -11.74 38.39 -3.84
C GLN A 366 -12.33 36.98 -3.87
N GLU A 367 -13.65 36.88 -4.06
CA GLU A 367 -14.36 35.60 -4.14
C GLU A 367 -13.77 34.70 -5.25
N ALA A 368 -13.46 35.30 -6.41
CA ALA A 368 -12.83 34.58 -7.51
C ALA A 368 -11.38 34.14 -7.21
N LEU A 369 -10.64 34.88 -6.38
CA LEU A 369 -9.30 34.50 -5.92
C LEU A 369 -9.39 33.36 -4.91
N ASP A 370 -10.25 33.47 -3.90
CA ASP A 370 -10.41 32.49 -2.84
C ASP A 370 -10.92 31.15 -3.39
N GLN A 371 -11.92 31.18 -4.27
CA GLN A 371 -12.41 30.00 -4.98
C GLN A 371 -11.27 29.32 -5.75
N LYS A 372 -10.46 30.08 -6.51
CA LYS A 372 -9.36 29.51 -7.28
C LYS A 372 -8.22 29.02 -6.41
N ASN A 373 -7.98 29.65 -5.26
CA ASN A 373 -7.00 29.19 -4.31
C ASN A 373 -7.43 27.89 -3.60
N ALA A 374 -8.72 27.75 -3.31
CA ALA A 374 -9.29 26.51 -2.78
C ALA A 374 -9.15 25.35 -3.80
N GLU A 375 -9.47 25.60 -5.08
CA GLU A 375 -9.23 24.62 -6.15
C GLU A 375 -7.75 24.22 -6.26
N PHE A 376 -6.84 25.20 -6.14
CA PHE A 376 -5.39 24.93 -6.16
C PHE A 376 -4.97 24.07 -4.97
N LYS A 377 -5.40 24.39 -3.75
CA LYS A 377 -5.12 23.58 -2.55
C LYS A 377 -5.62 22.15 -2.72
N ALA A 378 -6.82 21.96 -3.28
CA ALA A 378 -7.38 20.64 -3.59
C ALA A 378 -6.57 19.88 -4.67
N ALA A 379 -6.07 20.57 -5.70
CA ALA A 379 -5.19 19.98 -6.71
C ALA A 379 -3.82 19.60 -6.13
N VAL A 380 -3.23 20.46 -5.28
CA VAL A 380 -1.96 20.20 -4.59
C VAL A 380 -2.06 19.02 -3.64
N ALA A 381 -3.20 18.79 -2.99
CA ALA A 381 -3.41 17.62 -2.13
C ALA A 381 -3.22 16.28 -2.89
N LYS A 382 -3.46 16.26 -4.21
CA LYS A 382 -3.25 15.08 -5.09
C LYS A 382 -1.80 14.92 -5.57
N VAL A 383 -0.93 15.90 -5.32
CA VAL A 383 0.47 15.88 -5.72
C VAL A 383 1.27 14.95 -4.80
N PHE A 384 2.05 14.06 -5.41
CA PHE A 384 2.92 13.14 -4.68
C PHE A 384 4.19 13.84 -4.19
N GLY A 385 4.50 13.67 -2.91
CA GLY A 385 5.68 14.24 -2.23
C GLY A 385 5.33 15.44 -1.32
N PRO A 386 5.61 15.39 0.00
CA PRO A 386 5.30 16.48 0.91
C PRO A 386 6.07 17.77 0.59
N ASP A 387 7.33 17.68 0.16
CA ASP A 387 8.15 18.84 -0.19
C ASP A 387 7.59 19.61 -1.39
N ALA A 388 7.21 18.89 -2.45
CA ALA A 388 6.57 19.48 -3.62
C ALA A 388 5.27 20.20 -3.24
N ARG A 389 4.44 19.58 -2.38
CA ARG A 389 3.21 20.22 -1.87
C ARG A 389 3.51 21.48 -1.09
N ARG A 390 4.45 21.43 -0.14
CA ARG A 390 4.86 22.58 0.69
C ARG A 390 5.35 23.74 -0.19
N LEU A 391 6.22 23.45 -1.16
CA LEU A 391 6.76 24.46 -2.07
C LEU A 391 5.68 25.06 -2.97
N LEU A 392 4.75 24.26 -3.49
CA LEU A 392 3.61 24.74 -4.29
C LEU A 392 2.70 25.66 -3.46
N LEU A 393 2.34 25.25 -2.24
CA LEU A 393 1.53 26.07 -1.33
C LEU A 393 2.23 27.38 -0.96
N ALA A 394 3.52 27.32 -0.62
CA ALA A 394 4.30 28.50 -0.27
C ALA A 394 4.44 29.49 -1.44
N LYS A 395 4.60 28.99 -2.67
CA LYS A 395 4.77 29.84 -3.86
C LYS A 395 3.48 30.50 -4.34
N TYR A 396 2.34 29.81 -4.23
CA TYR A 396 1.09 30.26 -4.87
C TYR A 396 -0.05 30.49 -3.89
N ALA A 397 -0.27 29.59 -2.92
CA ALA A 397 -1.42 29.66 -2.04
C ALA A 397 -1.26 30.69 -0.92
N VAL A 398 -0.12 30.66 -0.22
CA VAL A 398 0.15 31.57 0.90
C VAL A 398 0.14 33.04 0.47
N PRO A 399 0.75 33.44 -0.67
CA PRO A 399 0.66 34.82 -1.13
C PRO A 399 -0.76 35.25 -1.55
N ALA A 400 -1.61 34.31 -1.98
CA ALA A 400 -3.01 34.59 -2.31
C ALA A 400 -3.84 34.79 -1.04
N ASP A 401 -3.73 33.89 -0.06
CA ASP A 401 -4.39 34.00 1.24
C ASP A 401 -4.02 35.31 1.94
N LYS A 402 -2.71 35.62 1.99
CA LYS A 402 -2.22 36.86 2.60
C LYS A 402 -2.76 38.11 1.91
N LEU A 403 -2.90 38.08 0.58
CA LEU A 403 -3.42 39.21 -0.17
C LEU A 403 -4.94 39.37 0.05
N SER A 404 -5.71 38.28 -0.01
CA SER A 404 -7.15 38.30 0.26
C SER A 404 -7.44 38.90 1.64
N ALA A 405 -6.72 38.44 2.67
CA ALA A 405 -6.86 38.90 4.04
C ALA A 405 -6.59 40.41 4.26
N THR A 406 -5.92 41.10 3.32
CA THR A 406 -5.60 42.53 3.48
C THR A 406 -6.83 43.44 3.39
N VAL A 407 -7.95 42.95 2.82
CA VAL A 407 -9.19 43.71 2.64
C VAL A 407 -10.40 43.07 3.32
N ASP A 408 -10.23 42.04 4.15
CA ASP A 408 -11.35 41.34 4.79
C ASP A 408 -12.21 42.31 5.61
N ALA A 409 -11.58 43.16 6.42
CA ALA A 409 -12.29 44.19 7.19
C ALA A 409 -13.07 45.12 6.26
N GLU A 410 -12.44 45.66 5.22
CA GLU A 410 -13.08 46.50 4.20
C GLU A 410 -14.30 45.82 3.56
N MET A 411 -14.18 44.53 3.21
CA MET A 411 -15.25 43.80 2.53
C MET A 411 -16.39 43.39 3.47
N GLU A 412 -16.13 43.11 4.74
CA GLU A 412 -17.18 42.89 5.74
C GLU A 412 -18.02 44.15 5.98
N VAL A 413 -17.36 45.32 6.14
CA VAL A 413 -18.09 46.60 6.24
C VAL A 413 -18.89 46.86 4.96
N TYR A 414 -18.28 46.66 3.78
CA TYR A 414 -19.00 46.87 2.52
C TYR A 414 -20.24 45.97 2.39
N LYS A 415 -20.17 44.69 2.77
CA LYS A 415 -21.31 43.77 2.71
C LYS A 415 -22.45 44.24 3.61
N ALA A 416 -22.16 44.59 4.87
CA ALA A 416 -23.17 45.05 5.82
C ALA A 416 -23.87 46.32 5.34
N TYR A 417 -23.10 47.36 4.96
CA TYR A 417 -23.68 48.62 4.50
C TYR A 417 -24.42 48.49 3.17
N ARG A 418 -23.96 47.62 2.26
CA ARG A 418 -24.69 47.33 1.03
C ARG A 418 -26.01 46.61 1.30
N GLN A 419 -26.07 45.76 2.34
CA GLN A 419 -27.32 45.11 2.75
C GLN A 419 -28.31 46.14 3.29
N ILE A 420 -27.86 47.04 4.16
CA ILE A 420 -28.65 48.18 4.66
C ILE A 420 -29.25 48.98 3.50
N GLU A 421 -28.44 49.32 2.50
CA GLU A 421 -28.90 50.07 1.32
C GLU A 421 -29.84 49.26 0.41
N ARG A 422 -29.62 47.96 0.24
CA ARG A 422 -30.42 47.12 -0.67
C ARG A 422 -31.78 46.75 -0.11
N GLU A 423 -31.84 46.48 1.18
CA GLU A 423 -33.06 46.10 1.89
C GLU A 423 -33.80 47.32 2.45
N ASP A 424 -33.27 48.53 2.23
CA ASP A 424 -33.82 49.79 2.74
C ASP A 424 -34.08 49.74 4.26
N LEU A 425 -33.13 49.16 5.01
CA LEU A 425 -33.35 48.82 6.42
C LEU A 425 -33.49 50.05 7.31
N ILE A 426 -32.91 51.19 6.93
CA ILE A 426 -33.09 52.44 7.69
C ILE A 426 -34.56 52.87 7.70
N GLU A 427 -35.30 52.60 6.62
CA GLU A 427 -36.73 52.93 6.54
C GLU A 427 -37.63 51.79 7.01
N THR A 428 -37.23 50.54 6.79
CA THR A 428 -38.11 49.38 6.99
C THR A 428 -37.87 48.60 8.28
N ASP A 429 -36.64 48.57 8.79
CA ASP A 429 -36.24 47.78 9.96
C ASP A 429 -34.99 48.37 10.65
N LEU A 430 -35.23 49.43 11.42
CA LEU A 430 -34.19 50.23 12.07
C LEU A 430 -33.37 49.42 13.08
N ALA A 431 -33.97 48.39 13.68
CA ALA A 431 -33.29 47.48 14.61
C ALA A 431 -32.26 46.62 13.88
N LYS A 432 -32.64 46.01 12.76
CA LYS A 432 -31.71 45.21 11.92
C LYS A 432 -30.63 46.09 11.30
N ALA A 433 -30.95 47.32 10.90
CA ALA A 433 -29.95 48.28 10.44
C ALA A 433 -28.89 48.54 11.53
N LYS A 434 -29.32 48.76 12.77
CA LYS A 434 -28.42 48.95 13.92
C LYS A 434 -27.55 47.73 14.17
N GLU A 435 -28.15 46.55 14.21
CA GLU A 435 -27.43 45.29 14.42
C GLU A 435 -26.31 45.11 13.39
N LEU A 436 -26.61 45.36 12.11
CA LEU A 436 -25.61 45.30 11.05
C LEU A 436 -24.50 46.34 11.24
N MET A 437 -24.82 47.60 11.59
CA MET A 437 -23.83 48.65 11.84
C MET A 437 -22.93 48.30 13.04
N ASP A 438 -23.52 47.88 14.16
CA ASP A 438 -22.80 47.50 15.38
C ASP A 438 -21.91 46.26 15.14
N SER A 439 -22.39 45.29 14.35
CA SER A 439 -21.62 44.06 14.03
C SER A 439 -20.30 44.32 13.29
N VAL A 440 -20.22 45.43 12.55
CA VAL A 440 -19.04 45.81 11.78
C VAL A 440 -18.27 46.99 12.35
N GLU A 441 -18.68 47.56 13.48
CA GLU A 441 -18.05 48.75 14.09
C GLU A 441 -16.56 48.53 14.39
N LYS A 442 -16.20 47.35 14.92
CA LYS A 442 -14.80 46.96 15.14
C LYS A 442 -13.94 46.98 13.87
N TYR A 443 -14.55 46.72 12.71
CA TYR A 443 -13.87 46.78 11.41
C TYR A 443 -13.79 48.20 10.89
N VAL A 444 -14.83 49.01 11.10
CA VAL A 444 -14.82 50.45 10.78
C VAL A 444 -13.63 51.15 11.44
N ASP A 445 -13.37 50.86 12.72
CA ASP A 445 -12.21 51.39 13.45
C ASP A 445 -10.86 50.97 12.85
N ALA A 446 -10.77 49.73 12.36
CA ALA A 446 -9.58 49.23 11.69
C ALA A 446 -9.37 49.85 10.29
N ILE A 447 -10.43 50.30 9.63
CA ILE A 447 -10.40 50.83 8.27
C ILE A 447 -10.22 52.36 8.25
N LYS A 448 -10.76 53.09 9.23
CA LYS A 448 -10.76 54.57 9.22
C LYS A 448 -9.37 55.20 9.07
N ASN A 449 -8.35 54.51 9.55
CA ASN A 449 -6.95 54.97 9.51
C ASN A 449 -6.20 54.51 8.25
N LYS A 450 -6.82 53.72 7.36
CA LYS A 450 -6.17 53.22 6.14
C LYS A 450 -6.26 54.26 5.04
N ASP A 451 -5.11 54.74 4.57
CA ASP A 451 -5.01 55.62 3.40
C ASP A 451 -5.06 54.83 2.09
N THR A 452 -6.20 54.18 1.84
CA THR A 452 -6.44 53.50 0.55
C THR A 452 -7.73 54.03 -0.07
N LYS A 453 -7.75 54.11 -1.41
CA LYS A 453 -8.96 54.52 -2.15
C LYS A 453 -10.18 53.64 -1.82
N LEU A 454 -9.94 52.35 -1.56
CA LEU A 454 -10.99 51.41 -1.14
C LEU A 454 -11.57 51.78 0.22
N ALA A 455 -10.71 51.96 1.24
CA ALA A 455 -11.11 52.36 2.59
C ALA A 455 -11.87 53.68 2.59
N GLN A 456 -11.35 54.71 1.89
CA GLN A 456 -12.01 56.01 1.76
C GLN A 456 -13.40 55.90 1.13
N ASN A 457 -13.56 55.08 0.08
CA ASN A 457 -14.86 54.89 -0.56
C ASN A 457 -15.85 54.15 0.32
N ILE A 458 -15.39 53.19 1.13
CA ILE A 458 -16.23 52.49 2.11
C ILE A 458 -16.64 53.44 3.23
N MET A 459 -15.72 54.23 3.78
CA MET A 459 -16.01 55.18 4.85
C MET A 459 -17.04 56.24 4.43
N LYS A 460 -17.04 56.69 3.17
CA LYS A 460 -18.11 57.57 2.65
C LYS A 460 -19.50 56.93 2.73
N ALA A 461 -19.60 55.62 2.46
CA ALA A 461 -20.86 54.90 2.58
C ALA A 461 -21.27 54.69 4.04
N VAL A 462 -20.29 54.42 4.92
CA VAL A 462 -20.48 54.35 6.37
C VAL A 462 -21.04 55.66 6.91
N GLU A 463 -20.38 56.79 6.61
CA GLU A 463 -20.80 58.13 7.04
C GLU A 463 -22.20 58.49 6.53
N LYS A 464 -22.50 58.20 5.25
CA LYS A 464 -23.82 58.45 4.66
C LYS A 464 -24.93 57.69 5.39
N ASN A 465 -24.77 56.39 5.59
CA ASN A 465 -25.80 55.56 6.22
C ASN A 465 -25.91 55.82 7.72
N LYS A 466 -24.78 56.07 8.41
CA LYS A 466 -24.79 56.46 9.82
C LYS A 466 -25.54 57.77 10.03
N LYS A 467 -25.29 58.78 9.18
CA LYS A 467 -26.04 60.05 9.22
C LYS A 467 -27.53 59.84 8.99
N ALA A 468 -27.92 59.04 7.99
CA ALA A 468 -29.34 58.75 7.72
C ALA A 468 -30.01 58.02 8.89
N TYR A 469 -29.29 57.11 9.54
CA TYR A 469 -29.74 56.41 10.73
C TYR A 469 -29.92 57.35 11.93
N ASP A 470 -28.93 58.21 12.20
CA ASP A 470 -28.98 59.20 13.29
C ASP A 470 -30.11 60.23 13.09
N GLU A 471 -30.31 60.71 11.86
CA GLU A 471 -31.42 61.62 11.50
C GLU A 471 -32.80 60.97 11.70
N ARG A 472 -32.89 59.64 11.51
CA ARG A 472 -34.14 58.89 11.73
C ARG A 472 -34.43 58.65 13.21
N ILE A 473 -33.41 58.37 14.03
CA ILE A 473 -33.57 58.22 15.49
C ILE A 473 -33.87 59.54 16.19
N GLY A 474 -33.40 60.68 15.66
CA GLY A 474 -33.67 62.01 16.20
C GLY A 474 -35.16 62.36 16.40
N ASN A 475 -36.07 61.56 15.83
CA ASN A 475 -37.51 61.60 16.10
C ASN A 475 -37.97 60.39 16.94
N THR A 476 -37.91 60.57 18.26
CA THR A 476 -38.74 59.92 19.30
C THR A 476 -38.83 58.39 19.27
N LEU A 477 -37.81 57.70 19.78
CA LEU A 477 -38.05 56.43 20.47
C LEU A 477 -38.43 56.74 21.93
N PRO A 478 -39.57 56.24 22.45
CA PRO A 478 -39.92 56.40 23.87
C PRO A 478 -38.88 55.75 24.79
N ASP A 479 -38.68 56.35 25.96
CA ASP A 479 -37.85 55.76 27.01
C ASP A 479 -38.56 54.53 27.62
N LEU A 480 -37.77 53.53 28.00
CA LEU A 480 -38.27 52.40 28.78
C LEU A 480 -38.61 52.83 30.21
N PRO A 481 -39.64 52.23 30.84
CA PRO A 481 -39.90 52.42 32.27
C PRO A 481 -38.66 52.01 33.09
N SER A 482 -38.39 52.74 34.17
CA SER A 482 -37.26 52.46 35.05
C SER A 482 -37.49 51.13 35.80
N PRO A 483 -36.65 50.11 35.58
CA PRO A 483 -36.77 48.81 36.22
C PRO A 483 -36.25 48.86 37.66
N THR A 484 -36.68 47.88 38.46
CA THR A 484 -36.16 47.68 39.82
C THR A 484 -35.27 46.43 39.83
N VAL A 485 -34.04 46.52 40.34
CA VAL A 485 -33.12 45.37 40.43
C VAL A 485 -33.19 44.77 41.83
N THR A 486 -33.34 43.46 41.94
CA THR A 486 -33.39 42.70 43.19
C THR A 486 -32.34 41.60 43.15
N ILE A 487 -31.55 41.45 44.22
CA ILE A 487 -30.46 40.46 44.31
C ILE A 487 -30.52 39.82 45.69
N ALA A 488 -30.54 38.48 45.75
CA ALA A 488 -30.67 37.72 47.00
C ALA A 488 -31.87 38.19 47.87
N GLY A 489 -32.99 38.52 47.23
CA GLY A 489 -34.21 39.01 47.89
C GLY A 489 -34.13 40.46 48.40
N GLN A 490 -33.04 41.18 48.16
CA GLN A 490 -32.90 42.59 48.50
C GLN A 490 -33.05 43.50 47.28
N ASN A 491 -33.89 44.52 47.39
CA ASN A 491 -34.05 45.55 46.37
C ASN A 491 -32.82 46.46 46.34
N ALA A 492 -32.33 46.78 45.15
CA ALA A 492 -31.29 47.77 44.95
C ALA A 492 -31.83 49.16 45.31
N VAL A 493 -31.20 49.82 46.28
CA VAL A 493 -31.48 51.21 46.62
C VAL A 493 -30.42 52.07 45.95
N ASN A 494 -30.84 52.97 45.04
CA ASN A 494 -29.93 53.77 44.21
C ASN A 494 -28.89 52.92 43.46
N GLY A 495 -29.31 51.79 42.90
CA GLY A 495 -28.42 50.88 42.16
C GLY A 495 -27.42 50.14 43.05
N THR A 496 -27.62 50.08 44.36
CA THR A 496 -26.74 49.34 45.29
C THR A 496 -27.52 48.31 46.10
N VAL A 497 -26.99 47.09 46.19
CA VAL A 497 -27.43 46.02 47.09
C VAL A 497 -26.31 45.74 48.08
N ASP A 498 -26.60 45.82 49.38
CA ASP A 498 -25.58 45.59 50.42
C ASP A 498 -25.73 44.21 51.06
N LEU A 499 -24.82 43.30 50.69
CA LEU A 499 -24.76 41.93 51.21
C LEU A 499 -23.64 41.78 52.26
N SER A 500 -22.99 42.86 52.68
CA SER A 500 -21.83 42.80 53.58
C SER A 500 -22.15 42.24 54.97
N GLY A 501 -23.40 42.38 55.42
CA GLY A 501 -23.88 41.85 56.70
C GLY A 501 -24.42 40.41 56.66
N LEU A 502 -24.49 39.79 55.48
CA LEU A 502 -25.01 38.44 55.31
C LEU A 502 -23.94 37.37 55.62
N ALA A 503 -24.39 36.17 55.99
CA ALA A 503 -23.51 35.05 56.33
C ALA A 503 -22.82 34.50 55.07
N ASP A 504 -21.61 33.93 55.24
CA ASP A 504 -20.89 33.31 54.12
C ASP A 504 -21.64 32.14 53.47
N SER A 505 -22.57 31.52 54.21
CA SER A 505 -23.45 30.46 53.72
C SER A 505 -24.60 30.96 52.86
N ASP A 506 -24.95 32.25 52.93
CA ASP A 506 -25.99 32.84 52.08
C ASP A 506 -25.53 32.84 50.63
N LYS A 507 -26.48 32.76 49.69
CA LYS A 507 -26.19 32.56 48.27
C LYS A 507 -26.81 33.62 47.39
N ILE A 508 -26.14 33.91 46.28
CA ILE A 508 -26.70 34.63 45.15
C ILE A 508 -27.11 33.58 44.12
N SER A 509 -28.41 33.34 43.97
CA SER A 509 -28.98 32.40 43.00
C SER A 509 -29.52 33.09 41.74
N GLU A 510 -29.95 34.35 41.88
CA GLU A 510 -30.50 35.13 40.77
C GLU A 510 -30.38 36.65 41.00
N VAL A 511 -30.45 37.37 39.88
CA VAL A 511 -30.64 38.82 39.78
C VAL A 511 -31.94 39.04 39.03
N THR A 512 -32.92 39.64 39.71
CA THR A 512 -34.24 39.90 39.14
C THR A 512 -34.35 41.37 38.77
N VAL A 513 -34.61 41.67 37.50
CA VAL A 513 -34.87 43.01 36.99
C VAL A 513 -36.36 43.11 36.68
N ALA A 514 -37.10 43.71 37.59
CA ALA A 514 -38.55 43.82 37.52
C ALA A 514 -39.02 45.09 36.81
N GLY A 515 -40.21 45.03 36.21
CA GLY A 515 -40.86 46.19 35.57
C GLY A 515 -40.41 46.43 34.12
N ALA A 516 -39.86 45.42 33.47
CA ALA A 516 -39.53 45.49 32.05
C ALA A 516 -40.78 45.25 31.18
N PRO A 517 -40.95 45.95 30.06
CA PRO A 517 -42.06 45.68 29.16
C PRO A 517 -41.89 44.31 28.48
N ALA A 518 -42.99 43.57 28.29
CA ALA A 518 -42.98 42.25 27.64
C ALA A 518 -42.20 42.25 26.31
N ASN A 519 -41.45 41.17 26.03
CA ASN A 519 -40.57 41.04 24.86
C ASN A 519 -39.39 42.04 24.81
N ALA A 520 -39.03 42.67 25.93
CA ALA A 520 -37.73 43.31 26.04
C ALA A 520 -36.64 42.23 26.24
N GLU A 521 -35.39 42.59 26.01
CA GLU A 521 -34.21 41.76 26.28
C GLU A 521 -33.30 42.49 27.28
N PHE A 522 -32.83 41.79 28.31
CA PHE A 522 -31.78 42.31 29.19
C PHE A 522 -30.42 41.80 28.70
N VAL A 523 -29.51 42.74 28.42
CA VAL A 523 -28.16 42.47 27.95
C VAL A 523 -27.16 42.87 29.02
N ILE A 524 -26.44 41.91 29.58
CA ILE A 524 -25.35 42.17 30.52
C ILE A 524 -24.05 42.35 29.74
N THR A 525 -23.35 43.45 30.00
CA THR A 525 -22.11 43.83 29.29
C THR A 525 -20.87 43.72 30.17
N SER A 526 -21.02 43.74 31.48
CA SER A 526 -19.91 43.64 32.43
C SER A 526 -20.38 43.11 33.78
N VAL A 527 -19.58 42.24 34.37
CA VAL A 527 -19.71 41.82 35.77
C VAL A 527 -18.32 41.88 36.36
N LYS A 528 -18.05 42.92 37.13
CA LYS A 528 -16.70 43.29 37.53
C LYS A 528 -16.54 43.37 39.04
N ALA A 529 -15.61 42.60 39.58
CA ALA A 529 -15.15 42.80 40.95
C ALA A 529 -14.18 43.98 40.99
N VAL A 530 -14.59 45.08 41.61
CA VAL A 530 -13.86 46.35 41.60
C VAL A 530 -12.54 46.21 42.36
N ASN A 531 -12.56 45.60 43.54
CA ASN A 531 -11.40 45.51 44.42
C ASN A 531 -10.20 44.78 43.81
N ARG A 532 -10.46 43.78 42.96
CA ARG A 532 -9.40 43.00 42.29
C ARG A 532 -9.30 43.30 40.79
N ASN A 533 -10.10 44.24 40.29
CA ASN A 533 -10.19 44.56 38.86
C ASN A 533 -10.42 43.30 37.99
N ILE A 534 -11.24 42.36 38.47
CA ILE A 534 -11.54 41.09 37.76
C ILE A 534 -12.84 41.27 36.98
N GLU A 535 -12.78 41.01 35.67
CA GLU A 535 -13.96 40.89 34.82
C GLU A 535 -14.39 39.41 34.77
N LEU A 536 -15.59 39.11 35.26
CA LEU A 536 -16.12 37.73 35.28
C LEU A 536 -16.77 37.33 33.96
N ILE A 537 -17.32 38.31 33.22
CA ILE A 537 -17.83 38.12 31.86
C ILE A 537 -16.84 38.72 30.87
N LYS A 538 -16.25 37.89 30.00
CA LYS A 538 -15.28 38.34 29.01
C LYS A 538 -15.88 39.44 28.11
N SER A 539 -15.11 40.49 27.84
CA SER A 539 -15.51 41.59 26.94
C SER A 539 -16.07 41.06 25.61
N GLY A 540 -17.35 41.33 25.36
CA GLY A 540 -18.10 40.90 24.16
C GLY A 540 -18.96 39.63 24.31
N ALA A 541 -18.91 38.93 25.44
CA ALA A 541 -19.84 37.85 25.76
C ALA A 541 -21.14 38.43 26.35
N ASN A 542 -22.05 38.85 25.47
CA ASN A 542 -23.35 39.35 25.90
C ASN A 542 -24.22 38.18 26.39
N VAL A 543 -24.75 38.28 27.60
CA VAL A 543 -25.81 37.39 28.09
C VAL A 543 -27.13 38.04 27.75
N THR A 544 -27.92 37.39 26.91
CA THR A 544 -29.27 37.83 26.55
C THR A 544 -30.29 37.01 27.31
N VAL A 545 -31.05 37.66 28.18
CA VAL A 545 -32.17 37.03 28.89
C VAL A 545 -33.48 37.59 28.36
N SER A 546 -34.35 36.71 27.86
CA SER A 546 -35.67 37.06 27.34
C SER A 546 -36.75 36.39 28.19
N THR A 547 -37.74 37.16 28.66
CA THR A 547 -38.91 36.62 29.38
C THR A 547 -40.22 37.03 28.73
N GLY A 548 -41.23 36.18 28.88
CA GLY A 548 -42.58 36.42 28.36
C GLY A 548 -43.42 37.39 29.22
N ASP A 549 -43.16 37.46 30.53
CA ASP A 549 -44.14 37.96 31.52
C ASP A 549 -43.67 39.14 32.41
N GLY A 550 -42.66 39.92 32.00
CA GLY A 550 -42.41 41.28 32.54
C GLY A 550 -41.28 41.47 33.56
N ASP A 551 -40.74 40.38 34.11
CA ASP A 551 -39.52 40.41 34.93
C ASP A 551 -38.40 39.63 34.24
N PHE A 552 -37.17 40.14 34.24
CA PHE A 552 -36.00 39.37 33.83
C PHE A 552 -35.39 38.69 35.05
N VAL A 553 -35.30 37.36 35.03
CA VAL A 553 -34.58 36.60 36.05
C VAL A 553 -33.28 36.12 35.42
N VAL A 554 -32.16 36.66 35.90
CA VAL A 554 -30.83 36.24 35.48
C VAL A 554 -30.25 35.34 36.55
N THR A 555 -30.01 34.08 36.21
CA THR A 555 -29.46 33.11 37.14
C THR A 555 -28.00 33.42 37.49
N SER A 556 -27.55 32.99 38.65
CA SER A 556 -26.13 32.99 39.05
C SER A 556 -25.22 32.35 38.00
N SER A 557 -25.67 31.28 37.34
CA SER A 557 -24.91 30.63 36.27
C SER A 557 -24.66 31.54 35.05
N GLU A 558 -25.56 32.47 34.78
CA GLU A 558 -25.47 33.41 33.66
C GLU A 558 -24.55 34.59 33.97
N ILE A 559 -24.54 35.09 35.22
CA ILE A 559 -23.69 36.23 35.64
C ILE A 559 -22.31 35.84 36.15
N LEU A 560 -22.17 34.63 36.72
CA LEU A 560 -20.96 34.16 37.38
C LEU A 560 -20.39 32.89 36.71
N GLY A 561 -21.01 32.42 35.62
CA GLY A 561 -20.61 31.22 34.90
C GLY A 561 -20.69 29.96 35.77
N GLN A 562 -19.79 29.03 35.51
CA GLN A 562 -19.63 27.78 36.28
C GLN A 562 -18.97 27.98 37.67
N LEU A 563 -19.06 29.18 38.26
CA LEU A 563 -18.80 29.38 39.69
C LEU A 563 -19.93 28.83 40.55
N ASP A 564 -21.13 28.73 39.98
CA ASP A 564 -22.25 28.03 40.60
C ASP A 564 -22.04 26.51 40.44
N GLY A 565 -22.01 25.78 41.55
CA GLY A 565 -21.84 24.33 41.56
C GLY A 565 -23.10 23.55 41.14
N GLY A 566 -24.13 24.25 40.66
CA GLY A 566 -25.45 23.70 40.29
C GLY A 566 -26.45 24.83 40.01
N ASN A 567 -27.75 24.58 40.24
CA ASN A 567 -28.82 25.60 40.12
C ASN A 567 -29.13 26.29 41.48
N ASP A 568 -28.27 26.12 42.48
CA ASP A 568 -28.55 26.54 43.87
C ASP A 568 -27.86 27.84 44.27
N GLY A 569 -27.16 28.54 43.36
CA GLY A 569 -26.50 29.80 43.62
C GLY A 569 -25.07 29.70 44.15
N VAL A 570 -24.32 30.80 44.03
CA VAL A 570 -22.95 30.94 44.54
C VAL A 570 -22.98 31.50 45.96
N SER A 571 -22.28 30.84 46.90
CA SER A 571 -22.20 31.33 48.28
C SER A 571 -21.43 32.65 48.37
N LEU A 572 -21.83 33.52 49.30
CA LEU A 572 -21.13 34.77 49.58
C LEU A 572 -19.70 34.52 50.05
N GLY A 573 -19.45 33.44 50.81
CA GLY A 573 -18.09 33.05 51.19
C GLY A 573 -17.20 32.78 49.97
N THR A 574 -17.73 32.04 48.98
CA THR A 574 -17.02 31.80 47.71
C THR A 574 -16.74 33.11 46.97
N LEU A 575 -17.73 33.99 46.82
CA LEU A 575 -17.55 35.28 46.14
C LEU A 575 -16.56 36.20 46.88
N ARG A 576 -16.70 36.34 48.20
CA ARG A 576 -15.77 37.12 49.05
C ARG A 576 -14.34 36.59 48.97
N SER A 577 -14.16 35.28 48.84
CA SER A 577 -12.83 34.69 48.76
C SER A 577 -12.17 34.86 47.38
N ILE A 578 -12.91 34.60 46.30
CA ILE A 578 -12.39 34.72 44.92
C ILE A 578 -12.17 36.17 44.53
N LEU A 579 -13.13 37.03 44.87
CA LEU A 579 -13.16 38.44 44.47
C LEU A 579 -12.48 39.36 45.49
N GLY A 580 -12.10 38.82 46.66
CA GLY A 580 -11.46 39.58 47.73
C GLY A 580 -12.40 40.49 48.52
N GLY A 581 -13.71 40.21 48.45
CA GLY A 581 -14.75 41.09 49.00
C GLY A 581 -14.93 42.36 48.18
N GLY A 582 -15.45 43.41 48.82
CA GLY A 582 -15.72 44.71 48.22
C GLY A 582 -16.90 44.71 47.28
N ASP A 583 -16.79 45.51 46.22
CA ASP A 583 -17.91 45.79 45.32
C ASP A 583 -17.83 44.92 44.06
N LEU A 584 -18.95 44.27 43.74
CA LEU A 584 -19.20 43.59 42.48
C LEU A 584 -20.18 44.43 41.68
N VAL A 585 -19.75 44.98 40.55
CA VAL A 585 -20.55 45.87 39.70
C VAL A 585 -21.05 45.10 38.48
N ILE A 586 -22.36 45.05 38.33
CA ILE A 586 -23.05 44.52 37.15
C ILE A 586 -23.47 45.70 36.27
N LYS A 587 -23.02 45.72 35.02
CA LYS A 587 -23.46 46.68 34.01
C LYS A 587 -24.17 45.97 32.88
N GLY A 588 -25.23 46.59 32.37
CA GLY A 588 -25.99 46.10 31.25
C GLY A 588 -26.97 47.14 30.74
N TYR A 589 -27.87 46.72 29.87
CA TYR A 589 -28.98 47.54 29.42
C TYR A 589 -30.18 46.67 29.06
N ILE A 590 -31.38 47.22 29.24
CA ILE A 590 -32.60 46.66 28.66
C ILE A 590 -32.76 47.25 27.26
N LYS A 591 -32.92 46.40 26.25
CA LYS A 591 -33.30 46.80 24.89
C LYS A 591 -34.69 46.28 24.56
N LYS A 592 -35.47 47.08 23.83
CA LYS A 592 -36.73 46.66 23.24
C LYS A 592 -36.88 47.35 21.89
N SER A 593 -37.32 46.60 20.89
CA SER A 593 -37.61 47.19 19.58
C SER A 593 -38.60 48.36 19.73
N GLY A 594 -38.24 49.51 19.18
CA GLY A 594 -39.03 50.74 19.26
C GLY A 594 -38.80 51.59 20.52
N TYR A 595 -37.76 51.35 21.34
CA TYR A 595 -37.45 52.12 22.55
C TYR A 595 -35.96 52.47 22.65
N ASN A 596 -35.64 53.51 23.44
CA ASN A 596 -34.26 53.76 23.87
C ASN A 596 -33.79 52.65 24.83
N ASN A 597 -32.51 52.28 24.73
CA ASN A 597 -31.92 51.34 25.70
C ASN A 597 -31.90 51.98 27.09
N TYR A 598 -32.31 51.21 28.10
CA TYR A 598 -32.20 51.64 29.50
C TYR A 598 -30.95 51.03 30.12
N ASN A 599 -29.97 51.87 30.48
CA ASN A 599 -28.74 51.41 31.11
C ASN A 599 -28.99 50.99 32.57
N ILE A 600 -28.49 49.83 32.94
CA ILE A 600 -28.51 49.30 34.30
C ILE A 600 -27.08 49.22 34.79
N GLU A 601 -26.82 49.84 35.94
CA GLU A 601 -25.60 49.65 36.72
C GLU A 601 -26.01 49.33 38.16
N THR A 602 -25.66 48.14 38.63
CA THR A 602 -25.96 47.68 39.98
C THR A 602 -24.67 47.26 40.69
N THR A 603 -24.44 47.84 41.87
CA THR A 603 -23.30 47.51 42.74
C THR A 603 -23.77 46.59 43.85
N ILE A 604 -23.11 45.44 44.00
CA ILE A 604 -23.32 44.50 45.09
C ILE A 604 -22.15 44.65 46.06
N LYS A 605 -22.41 45.10 47.29
CA LYS A 605 -21.38 45.16 48.33
C LYS A 605 -21.26 43.79 49.00
N LEU A 606 -20.17 43.08 48.73
CA LEU A 606 -19.92 41.75 49.27
C LEU A 606 -19.39 41.80 50.71
N GLY A 607 -18.78 42.91 51.16
CA GLY A 607 -18.14 43.01 52.48
C GLY A 607 -16.66 42.60 52.47
N ALA A 608 -16.09 42.26 53.63
CA ALA A 608 -14.67 41.91 53.71
C ALA A 608 -14.37 40.55 53.05
N GLY A 609 -13.17 40.41 52.46
CA GLY A 609 -12.71 39.14 51.92
C GLY A 609 -12.49 38.09 53.02
N VAL A 610 -12.75 36.83 52.70
CA VAL A 610 -12.56 35.69 53.62
C VAL A 610 -11.39 34.81 53.17
N GLY A 611 -10.64 34.27 54.15
CA GLY A 611 -9.41 33.51 53.90
C GLY A 611 -9.64 32.13 53.28
N SER A 612 -8.74 31.75 52.36
CA SER A 612 -8.63 30.46 51.64
C SER A 612 -9.74 30.17 50.60
N PRO A 613 -9.59 30.66 49.35
CA PRO A 613 -10.55 30.40 48.30
C PRO A 613 -10.58 28.92 47.92
N VAL A 614 -11.75 28.32 48.10
CA VAL A 614 -12.11 27.04 47.49
C VAL A 614 -13.16 27.34 46.43
N ILE A 615 -12.81 27.06 45.18
CA ILE A 615 -13.74 27.08 44.05
C ILE A 615 -14.04 25.65 43.71
N GLN A 616 -15.30 25.28 43.58
CA GLN A 616 -15.67 23.93 43.20
C GLN A 616 -16.94 23.95 42.34
N ASN A 617 -16.89 23.23 41.23
CA ASN A 617 -18.05 22.93 40.40
C ASN A 617 -18.04 21.44 40.01
N GLU A 618 -18.87 21.05 39.04
CA GLU A 618 -18.95 19.65 38.62
C GLU A 618 -17.72 19.13 37.85
N TYR A 619 -16.85 20.03 37.37
CA TYR A 619 -15.68 19.71 36.53
C TYR A 619 -14.37 19.73 37.31
N PHE A 620 -14.21 20.62 38.30
CA PHE A 620 -12.98 20.75 39.08
C PHE A 620 -13.19 21.40 40.45
N LYS A 621 -12.14 21.35 41.27
CA LYS A 621 -11.97 22.11 42.51
C LYS A 621 -10.61 22.83 42.50
N ILE A 622 -10.60 24.14 42.69
CA ILE A 622 -9.39 24.96 42.87
C ILE A 622 -9.26 25.28 44.35
N GLU A 623 -8.13 24.94 44.95
CA GLU A 623 -7.85 25.20 46.36
C GLU A 623 -6.45 25.78 46.55
N LYS A 624 -6.36 26.91 47.25
CA LYS A 624 -5.07 27.47 47.66
C LYS A 624 -4.52 26.67 48.85
N LYS A 625 -3.38 25.99 48.66
CA LYS A 625 -2.76 25.09 49.66
C LYS A 625 -1.67 25.75 50.50
N GLY A 626 -1.26 26.97 50.15
CA GLY A 626 -0.25 27.76 50.86
C GLY A 626 -0.12 29.15 50.25
N ASN A 627 0.86 29.94 50.71
CA ASN A 627 1.04 31.32 50.23
C ASN A 627 1.25 31.38 48.72
N ASN A 628 2.02 30.42 48.17
CA ASN A 628 2.42 30.38 46.76
C ASN A 628 2.04 29.07 46.05
N THR A 629 1.13 28.27 46.62
CA THR A 629 0.76 26.97 46.04
C THR A 629 -0.76 26.84 45.92
N ALA A 630 -1.20 26.31 44.79
CA ALA A 630 -2.59 25.96 44.57
C ALA A 630 -2.71 24.60 43.90
N GLU A 631 -3.83 23.95 44.14
CA GLU A 631 -4.17 22.65 43.60
C GLU A 631 -5.47 22.76 42.81
N VAL A 632 -5.46 22.26 41.58
CA VAL A 632 -6.64 22.07 40.76
C VAL A 632 -6.94 20.58 40.72
N THR A 633 -7.93 20.14 41.48
CA THR A 633 -8.44 18.78 41.41
C THR A 633 -9.45 18.69 40.28
N VAL A 634 -9.20 17.85 39.27
CA VAL A 634 -10.04 17.66 38.08
C VAL A 634 -10.92 16.43 38.26
N TYR A 635 -12.24 16.59 38.07
CA TYR A 635 -13.22 15.50 38.11
C TYR A 635 -13.29 14.80 36.75
N THR A 636 -12.43 13.80 36.54
CA THR A 636 -12.25 13.12 35.23
C THR A 636 -13.47 12.35 34.73
N ASN A 637 -14.49 12.13 35.56
CA ASN A 637 -15.78 11.56 35.16
C ASN A 637 -16.69 12.55 34.42
N LYS A 638 -16.35 13.85 34.40
CA LYS A 638 -17.03 14.92 33.67
C LYS A 638 -15.99 15.81 32.99
N ASP A 639 -15.45 15.37 31.86
CA ASP A 639 -14.40 16.09 31.12
C ASP A 639 -14.99 17.21 30.25
N VAL A 640 -14.37 18.38 30.28
CA VAL A 640 -14.79 19.58 29.55
C VAL A 640 -13.58 20.30 28.96
N THR A 641 -13.75 20.99 27.84
CA THR A 641 -12.67 21.85 27.32
C THR A 641 -12.69 23.22 27.99
N LEU A 642 -11.53 23.86 28.07
CA LEU A 642 -11.42 25.25 28.53
C LEU A 642 -12.24 26.20 27.66
N GLY A 643 -12.40 25.91 26.37
CA GLY A 643 -13.27 26.67 25.47
C GLY A 643 -14.75 26.48 25.77
N THR A 644 -15.18 25.27 26.14
CA THR A 644 -16.56 25.04 26.58
C THR A 644 -16.84 25.77 27.89
N LEU A 645 -15.92 25.76 28.85
CA LEU A 645 -16.04 26.56 30.08
C LEU A 645 -16.13 28.06 29.77
N ALA A 646 -15.27 28.56 28.89
CA ALA A 646 -15.30 29.97 28.47
C ALA A 646 -16.62 30.34 27.78
N ASN A 647 -17.16 29.46 26.94
CA ASN A 647 -18.47 29.64 26.30
C ASN A 647 -19.63 29.60 27.31
N GLN A 648 -19.44 28.96 28.46
CA GLN A 648 -20.35 28.97 29.60
C GLN A 648 -20.07 30.12 30.57
N GLY A 649 -19.35 31.16 30.13
CA GLY A 649 -19.05 32.35 30.94
C GLY A 649 -17.97 32.14 32.01
N PHE A 650 -17.23 31.01 31.99
CA PHE A 650 -16.17 30.73 32.94
C PHE A 650 -14.78 30.86 32.32
N ASP A 651 -14.11 32.00 32.53
CA ASP A 651 -12.72 32.21 32.11
C ASP A 651 -11.76 31.53 33.10
N PHE A 652 -11.45 30.27 32.83
CA PHE A 652 -10.62 29.44 33.71
C PHE A 652 -9.25 30.06 34.06
N PRO A 653 -8.45 30.59 33.09
CA PRO A 653 -7.21 31.28 33.40
C PRO A 653 -7.39 32.48 34.33
N THR A 654 -8.41 33.31 34.12
CA THR A 654 -8.66 34.51 34.92
C THR A 654 -9.07 34.16 36.35
N ILE A 655 -9.96 33.18 36.51
CA ILE A 655 -10.38 32.71 37.84
C ILE A 655 -9.22 32.03 38.57
N LEU A 656 -8.42 31.23 37.87
CA LEU A 656 -7.21 30.64 38.44
C LEU A 656 -6.21 31.72 38.86
N ALA A 657 -6.04 32.79 38.06
CA ALA A 657 -5.19 33.91 38.40
C ALA A 657 -5.65 34.63 39.68
N ALA A 658 -6.94 34.98 39.72
CA ALA A 658 -7.56 35.63 40.86
C ALA A 658 -7.43 34.82 42.16
N THR A 659 -7.59 33.50 42.07
CA THR A 659 -7.51 32.58 43.21
C THR A 659 -6.10 32.51 43.80
N ILE A 660 -5.09 32.56 42.93
CA ILE A 660 -3.71 32.24 43.29
C ILE A 660 -2.92 33.50 43.64
N PHE A 661 -2.95 34.47 42.72
CA PHE A 661 -2.11 35.67 42.74
C PHE A 661 -2.80 36.87 43.41
N ASN A 662 -4.09 36.76 43.74
CA ASN A 662 -4.94 37.91 44.11
C ASN A 662 -4.89 39.04 43.07
N ASP A 663 -4.55 38.73 41.81
CA ASP A 663 -4.36 39.67 40.71
C ASP A 663 -4.82 39.02 39.39
N ALA A 664 -5.77 39.67 38.69
CA ALA A 664 -6.23 39.25 37.37
C ALA A 664 -5.22 39.51 36.25
N GLY A 665 -4.25 40.41 36.44
CA GLY A 665 -3.24 40.76 35.43
C GLY A 665 -2.34 39.59 34.99
N SER A 666 -2.38 38.47 35.71
CA SER A 666 -1.63 37.25 35.40
C SER A 666 -2.38 36.26 34.48
N ALA A 667 -3.61 36.55 34.05
CA ALA A 667 -4.42 35.63 33.22
C ALA A 667 -3.74 35.26 31.88
N ASP A 668 -3.08 36.21 31.21
CA ASP A 668 -2.34 35.97 29.98
C ASP A 668 -1.13 35.05 30.21
N ALA A 669 -0.44 35.22 31.34
CA ALA A 669 0.69 34.37 31.72
C ALA A 669 0.24 32.93 32.02
N ILE A 670 -0.91 32.76 32.67
CA ILE A 670 -1.53 31.45 32.87
C ILE A 670 -1.94 30.82 31.54
N THR A 671 -2.55 31.60 30.64
CA THR A 671 -2.93 31.13 29.31
C THR A 671 -1.72 30.64 28.52
N ALA A 672 -0.62 31.40 28.53
CA ALA A 672 0.63 31.02 27.90
C ALA A 672 1.22 29.73 28.50
N ALA A 673 1.18 29.58 29.83
CA ALA A 673 1.66 28.36 30.50
C ALA A 673 0.81 27.14 30.17
N LEU A 674 -0.51 27.28 30.10
CA LEU A 674 -1.42 26.20 29.69
C LEU A 674 -1.22 25.81 28.22
N LEU A 675 -0.98 26.77 27.33
CA LEU A 675 -0.66 26.53 25.92
C LEU A 675 0.68 25.77 25.75
N ALA A 676 1.67 26.07 26.59
CA ALA A 676 2.95 25.38 26.56
C ALA A 676 2.81 23.89 26.94
N ILE A 677 1.98 23.57 27.93
CA ILE A 677 1.67 22.19 28.33
C ILE A 677 0.98 21.41 27.20
N THR A 678 0.15 22.09 26.40
CA THR A 678 -0.68 21.44 25.37
C THR A 678 -0.03 21.41 23.99
N ASN A 679 1.29 21.65 23.90
CA ASN A 679 2.08 21.69 22.66
C ASN A 679 1.55 22.69 21.61
N GLY A 680 1.04 23.85 22.05
CA GLY A 680 0.59 24.91 21.15
C GLY A 680 -0.74 24.64 20.45
N ASN A 681 -1.52 23.66 20.92
CA ASN A 681 -2.92 23.53 20.54
C ASN A 681 -3.70 24.78 20.96
N LYS A 682 -4.77 25.12 20.24
CA LYS A 682 -5.69 26.20 20.64
C LYS A 682 -6.20 25.96 22.07
N ILE A 683 -6.10 26.95 22.95
CA ILE A 683 -6.48 26.82 24.37
C ILE A 683 -7.95 26.40 24.50
N GLU A 684 -8.82 26.82 23.58
CA GLU A 684 -10.24 26.49 23.57
C GLU A 684 -10.51 24.98 23.36
N LEU A 685 -9.56 24.26 22.76
CA LEU A 685 -9.65 22.82 22.52
C LEU A 685 -9.01 21.98 23.63
N THR A 686 -8.37 22.62 24.62
CA THR A 686 -7.69 21.94 25.71
C THR A 686 -8.71 21.35 26.67
N LYS A 687 -8.68 20.03 26.85
CA LYS A 687 -9.50 19.31 27.85
C LYS A 687 -8.88 19.43 29.24
N LEU A 688 -9.70 19.64 30.27
CA LEU A 688 -9.23 19.66 31.66
C LEU A 688 -8.56 18.35 32.06
N SER A 689 -9.08 17.20 31.61
CA SER A 689 -8.43 15.91 31.83
C SER A 689 -7.01 15.84 31.26
N GLY A 690 -6.73 16.59 30.18
CA GLY A 690 -5.39 16.69 29.58
C GLY A 690 -4.39 17.50 30.40
N LEU A 691 -4.85 18.21 31.44
CA LEU A 691 -4.00 18.95 32.38
C LEU A 691 -3.63 18.11 33.61
N VAL A 692 -4.28 16.97 33.84
CA VAL A 692 -3.99 16.11 35.01
C VAL A 692 -2.53 15.68 35.03
N ASP A 693 -1.96 15.63 36.23
CA ASP A 693 -0.55 15.32 36.50
C ASP A 693 0.44 16.37 35.94
N GLN A 694 -0.05 17.52 35.47
CA GLN A 694 0.77 18.64 35.05
C GLN A 694 0.98 19.65 36.20
N THR A 695 2.03 20.45 36.06
CA THR A 695 2.32 21.56 36.98
C THR A 695 2.72 22.79 36.19
N ILE A 696 2.11 23.94 36.48
CA ILE A 696 2.57 25.24 35.99
C ILE A 696 3.27 25.98 37.13
N THR A 697 4.36 26.68 36.80
CA THR A 697 5.05 27.58 37.72
C THR A 697 5.16 28.96 37.08
N LEU A 698 4.62 29.98 37.74
CA LEU A 698 4.54 31.35 37.24
C LEU A 698 4.75 32.33 38.39
N ASN A 699 5.65 33.30 38.23
CA ASN A 699 5.91 34.36 39.23
C ASN A 699 6.13 33.87 40.67
N GLY A 700 6.76 32.70 40.84
CA GLY A 700 7.01 32.10 42.16
C GLY A 700 5.83 31.34 42.76
N TYR A 701 4.72 31.21 42.02
CA TYR A 701 3.56 30.39 42.39
C TYR A 701 3.56 29.07 41.62
N THR A 702 3.11 28.01 42.28
CA THR A 702 3.01 26.65 41.70
C THR A 702 1.56 26.19 41.71
N VAL A 703 1.07 25.75 40.56
CA VAL A 703 -0.25 25.15 40.41
C VAL A 703 -0.12 23.72 39.93
N THR A 704 -0.64 22.79 40.71
CA THR A 704 -0.60 21.36 40.38
C THR A 704 -2.01 20.88 40.02
N PHE A 705 -2.13 20.17 38.93
CA PHE A 705 -3.38 19.57 38.47
C PHE A 705 -3.42 18.10 38.86
N LYS A 706 -4.44 17.68 39.61
CA LYS A 706 -4.60 16.30 40.10
C LYS A 706 -5.90 15.68 39.62
N ASP A 707 -5.92 14.36 39.50
CA ASP A 707 -7.16 13.61 39.30
C ASP A 707 -7.86 13.45 40.66
N ALA A 708 -9.16 13.70 40.73
CA ALA A 708 -9.96 13.50 41.94
C ALA A 708 -10.00 12.05 42.44
N LYS A 709 -9.63 11.07 41.59
CA LYS A 709 -9.59 9.64 41.92
C LYS A 709 -8.26 9.17 42.50
N LYS A 710 -7.21 9.99 42.48
CA LYS A 710 -5.89 9.70 43.04
C LYS A 710 -5.68 10.53 44.30
#